data_AF-A0A4V0I6U6-F1
#
_entry.id   AF-A0A4V0I6U6-F1
#
_cell.length_a   1.000
_cell.length_b   1.000
_cell.length_c   1.000
_cell.angle_alpha   90.00
_cell.angle_beta   90.00
_cell.angle_gamma   90.00
#
_symmetry.space_group_name_H-M   'P 1'
#
loop_
_entity.id
_entity.type
_entity.pdbx_description
1 polymer ?
#
loop_
_entity_poly.entity_id
_entity_poly.type
_entity_poly.pdbx_seq_one_letter_code
_entity_poly.pdbx_strand_id
1 'polypeptide(L)'
;MPAPKLLAALPKPILFGLYGAAGGLLGALVFGELLWYLLRPPVATAAAPEPRVAVAAARDVEVFVDGRNTLPVQVARADFAGPVSVRLDDLPAGVTAAAVTIPADRTEGEVTLIGGRGAAAVGRPVRLVAEAAANGRTATGDATVNLKVWNPPKPQADIVFVLDITSSMQWAIDDLKNGIGKFGDALAKARIDYRLALVTFRDVAVSGEKVEVAEFRPGEVFTGDEAVFREKVGTFVAAGGGADVPESSLEAVAEATKMPLRKSATKVVLLITDAPPKVADQGGRHSDAAVPAAVQRAAQLVRAAEIDAVHLVVQRFDEDDYRPLARAGADKAGGRTFNLADVVRGDEGFDPILATFGTAVTEAARAKVPDSKPQVPARGDAPVLGVKSLQSGEQSAAGSEGKVVLRSGVWAGAVAALVCLALLAGQHHYLRGTRPAAGGVFAGLLGGLVVGFVGGAAGQGLYLFAPQGSVLGLVLQVLGWTLLGGLAGAGLSPFIPNLKWTLGLAGGAVGGAAGAAGYLAVSAAGGEVAGRLVGGLLLGFCIGLMVAVVEAAFRRAWLEVRFGARETITVTLGPEPVKIGGDAKLCTVWARGAAPLALRFFVRDGSVVCDDAVMKRETAAADGFSKEVGNVTVTVRTGSGAAPPAPPVPRPAAPARPEPARPKPADDDYDALPMLMSPPPAPAKEPPKPPAPPVPQAGVIAPSARPKPPVPTGPPKPAPPAAPKSPDACPTCGRVNPGKPKQRYCMVCDNTY
;
A
#
# COMPACT_ATOMS: atom_id res chain seq x y z
N MET A 1 -56.56 3.31 8.71
CA MET A 1 -56.93 4.74 8.62
C MET A 1 -56.69 5.18 7.17
N PRO A 2 -57.62 5.89 6.51
CA PRO A 2 -57.32 6.50 5.22
C PRO A 2 -56.21 7.55 5.42
N ALA A 3 -55.20 7.55 4.55
CA ALA A 3 -54.03 8.41 4.66
C ALA A 3 -54.40 9.91 4.54
N PRO A 4 -53.61 10.82 5.16
CA PRO A 4 -53.76 12.25 4.92
C PRO A 4 -53.59 12.55 3.43
N LYS A 5 -54.51 13.34 2.85
CA LYS A 5 -54.60 13.64 1.40
C LYS A 5 -53.29 14.14 0.78
N LEU A 6 -52.38 14.69 1.58
CA LEU A 6 -51.05 15.17 1.18
C LEU A 6 -50.09 14.08 0.68
N LEU A 7 -50.12 12.86 1.24
CA LEU A 7 -49.19 11.78 0.85
C LEU A 7 -49.61 11.05 -0.44
N ALA A 8 -50.90 11.13 -0.80
CA ALA A 8 -51.45 10.48 -1.98
C ALA A 8 -51.08 11.18 -3.30
N ALA A 9 -50.56 12.42 -3.24
CA ALA A 9 -50.20 13.24 -4.39
C ALA A 9 -48.70 13.18 -4.76
N LEU A 10 -47.85 12.52 -3.95
CA LEU A 10 -46.41 12.49 -4.17
C LEU A 10 -46.00 11.44 -5.23
N PRO A 11 -45.00 11.76 -6.08
CA PRO A 11 -44.38 10.77 -6.96
C PRO A 11 -43.86 9.57 -6.17
N LYS A 12 -44.09 8.36 -6.70
CA LYS A 12 -43.69 7.10 -6.06
C LYS A 12 -42.23 7.07 -5.58
N PRO A 13 -41.22 7.56 -6.34
CA PRO A 13 -39.84 7.59 -5.87
C PRO A 13 -39.63 8.40 -4.60
N ILE A 14 -40.31 9.55 -4.49
CA ILE A 14 -40.22 10.42 -3.32
C ILE A 14 -40.91 9.79 -2.12
N LEU A 15 -42.08 9.16 -2.34
CA LEU A 15 -42.80 8.47 -1.27
C LEU A 15 -41.96 7.34 -0.65
N PHE A 16 -41.34 6.50 -1.48
CA PHE A 16 -40.48 5.41 -1.00
C PHE A 16 -39.18 5.92 -0.39
N GLY A 17 -38.62 7.02 -0.90
CA GLY A 17 -37.52 7.74 -0.26
C GLY A 17 -37.90 8.20 1.15
N LEU A 18 -39.08 8.80 1.35
CA LEU A 18 -39.55 9.23 2.67
C LEU A 18 -39.80 8.07 3.63
N TYR A 19 -40.34 6.94 3.14
CA TYR A 19 -40.46 5.71 3.94
C TYR A 19 -39.09 5.17 4.35
N GLY A 20 -38.13 5.14 3.43
CA GLY A 20 -36.76 4.76 3.71
C GLY A 20 -36.10 5.70 4.73
N ALA A 21 -36.31 7.02 4.60
CA ALA A 21 -35.81 8.03 5.53
C ALA A 21 -36.39 7.84 6.94
N ALA A 22 -37.69 7.59 7.04
CA ALA A 22 -38.36 7.31 8.31
C ALA A 22 -37.85 6.01 8.94
N GLY A 23 -37.67 4.95 8.14
CA GLY A 23 -37.09 3.69 8.60
C GLY A 23 -35.65 3.84 9.07
N GLY A 24 -34.83 4.63 8.36
CA GLY A 24 -33.45 4.90 8.72
C GLY A 24 -33.32 5.75 9.99
N LEU A 25 -34.18 6.77 10.13
CA LEU A 25 -34.24 7.61 11.33
C LEU A 25 -34.72 6.82 12.55
N LEU A 26 -35.81 6.06 12.43
CA LEU A 26 -36.32 5.21 13.52
C LEU A 26 -35.33 4.08 13.85
N GLY A 27 -34.69 3.51 12.84
CA GLY A 27 -33.55 2.59 12.94
C GLY A 27 -32.45 3.13 13.84
N ALA A 28 -31.98 4.33 13.54
CA ALA A 28 -30.95 4.99 14.30
C ALA A 28 -31.45 5.41 15.70
N LEU A 29 -32.66 5.96 15.82
CA LEU A 29 -33.17 6.53 17.08
C LEU A 29 -33.59 5.48 18.12
N VAL A 30 -34.38 4.48 17.71
CA VAL A 30 -35.08 3.57 18.64
C VAL A 30 -34.17 2.43 19.08
N PHE A 31 -33.47 1.81 18.13
CA PHE A 31 -32.63 0.65 18.39
C PHE A 31 -31.14 0.99 18.25
N GLY A 32 -30.77 1.79 17.24
CA GLY A 32 -29.40 2.17 16.95
C GLY A 32 -28.71 2.85 18.13
N GLU A 33 -29.22 3.96 18.63
CA GLU A 33 -28.60 4.73 19.73
C GLU A 33 -28.65 3.99 21.07
N LEU A 34 -29.74 3.26 21.35
CA LEU A 34 -29.84 2.44 22.56
C LEU A 34 -28.77 1.34 22.59
N LEU A 35 -28.63 0.60 21.48
CA LEU A 35 -27.62 -0.45 21.36
C LEU A 35 -26.21 0.14 21.26
N TRP A 36 -26.06 1.32 20.65
CA TRP A 36 -24.82 2.08 20.61
C TRP A 36 -24.33 2.46 22.00
N TYR A 37 -25.24 2.82 22.90
CA TYR A 37 -24.93 3.12 24.30
C TYR A 37 -24.56 1.85 25.07
N LEU A 38 -25.33 0.77 24.92
CA LEU A 38 -25.10 -0.51 25.61
C LEU A 38 -23.80 -1.21 25.20
N LEU A 39 -23.39 -1.09 23.93
CA LEU A 39 -22.18 -1.69 23.38
C LEU A 39 -20.97 -0.75 23.43
N ARG A 40 -21.01 0.29 24.26
CA ARG A 40 -19.90 1.25 24.36
C ARG A 40 -18.63 0.52 24.85
N PRO A 41 -17.54 0.51 24.07
CA PRO A 41 -16.27 -0.04 24.53
C PRO A 41 -15.75 0.79 25.72
N PRO A 42 -14.86 0.24 26.55
CA PRO A 42 -14.19 1.02 27.57
C PRO A 42 -13.51 2.22 26.91
N VAL A 43 -13.98 3.41 27.29
CA VAL A 43 -13.41 4.68 26.85
C VAL A 43 -11.94 4.66 27.25
N ALA A 44 -11.03 5.06 26.34
CA ALA A 44 -9.66 5.36 26.73
C ALA A 44 -9.76 6.45 27.79
N THR A 45 -9.57 6.07 29.07
CA THR A 45 -9.99 6.81 30.27
C THR A 45 -10.01 8.33 30.09
N ALA A 46 -11.23 8.89 30.02
CA ALA A 46 -11.50 10.31 30.14
C ALA A 46 -11.54 10.70 31.63
N ALA A 47 -10.39 10.70 32.28
CA ALA A 47 -10.12 11.63 33.36
C ALA A 47 -9.36 12.81 32.73
N ALA A 48 -9.44 14.02 33.31
CA ALA A 48 -8.84 15.27 32.82
C ALA A 48 -7.54 15.04 32.02
N PRO A 49 -7.26 15.75 30.90
CA PRO A 49 -6.16 15.43 29.99
C PRO A 49 -4.81 15.39 30.72
N GLU A 50 -4.48 14.23 31.26
CA GLU A 50 -3.20 13.97 31.87
C GLU A 50 -2.26 13.73 30.71
N PRO A 51 -1.13 14.43 30.67
CA PRO A 51 -0.18 14.26 29.59
C PRO A 51 0.24 12.79 29.49
N ARG A 52 0.18 12.21 28.29
CA ARG A 52 0.57 10.80 28.04
C ARG A 52 1.65 10.74 26.98
N VAL A 53 2.73 10.03 27.29
CA VAL A 53 3.83 9.78 26.37
C VAL A 53 3.97 8.27 26.15
N ALA A 54 4.22 7.88 24.91
CA ALA A 54 4.59 6.50 24.55
C ALA A 54 5.88 6.51 23.76
N VAL A 55 6.68 5.46 23.90
CA VAL A 55 7.96 5.29 23.20
C VAL A 55 8.01 3.93 22.53
N ALA A 56 8.60 3.89 21.34
CA ALA A 56 8.85 2.65 20.60
C ALA A 56 10.26 2.67 20.01
N ALA A 57 10.85 1.50 19.88
CA ALA A 57 12.14 1.27 19.23
C ALA A 57 12.14 -0.13 18.60
N ALA A 58 13.24 -0.50 17.96
CA ALA A 58 13.45 -1.88 17.55
C ALA A 58 13.40 -2.82 18.76
N ARG A 59 12.81 -4.01 18.58
CA ARG A 59 12.70 -5.02 19.65
C ARG A 59 14.05 -5.57 20.08
N ASP A 60 14.97 -5.71 19.14
CA ASP A 60 16.29 -6.26 19.36
C ASP A 60 17.34 -5.22 18.93
N VAL A 61 18.34 -5.00 19.78
CA VAL A 61 19.48 -4.14 19.50
C VAL A 61 20.76 -4.80 19.99
N GLU A 62 21.82 -4.69 19.21
CA GLU A 62 23.12 -5.24 19.58
C GLU A 62 24.11 -4.12 19.88
N VAL A 63 25.04 -4.37 20.80
CA VAL A 63 26.20 -3.49 21.01
C VAL A 63 27.44 -4.34 21.23
N PHE A 64 28.56 -3.92 20.65
CA PHE A 64 29.81 -4.64 20.81
C PHE A 64 30.54 -4.22 22.09
N VAL A 65 31.29 -5.15 22.66
CA VAL A 65 32.32 -4.84 23.66
C VAL A 65 33.38 -3.94 23.03
N ASP A 66 33.73 -2.85 23.70
CA ASP A 66 34.63 -1.80 23.19
C ASP A 66 34.12 -1.18 21.87
N GLY A 67 32.81 -0.98 21.77
CA GLY A 67 32.12 -0.51 20.57
C GLY A 67 30.92 0.39 20.87
N ARG A 68 30.32 0.92 19.79
CA ARG A 68 29.12 1.77 19.86
C ARG A 68 28.09 1.35 18.82
N ASN A 69 26.82 1.50 19.15
CA ASN A 69 25.70 1.35 18.21
C ASN A 69 24.64 2.43 18.48
N THR A 70 23.77 2.67 17.50
CA THR A 70 22.68 3.63 17.61
C THR A 70 21.34 2.88 17.62
N LEU A 71 20.46 3.26 18.54
CA LEU A 71 19.09 2.79 18.64
C LEU A 71 18.13 3.92 18.21
N PRO A 72 17.52 3.83 17.02
CA PRO A 72 16.46 4.75 16.62
C PRO A 72 15.23 4.58 17.50
N VAL A 73 14.69 5.68 18.02
CA VAL A 73 13.51 5.72 18.89
C VAL A 73 12.43 6.63 18.31
N GLN A 74 11.17 6.27 18.55
CA GLN A 74 10.00 7.07 18.21
C GLN A 74 9.18 7.38 19.45
N VAL A 75 8.63 8.58 19.52
CA VAL A 75 7.75 9.02 20.60
C VAL A 75 6.41 9.52 20.08
N ALA A 76 5.34 9.16 20.78
CA ALA A 76 4.02 9.73 20.58
C ALA A 76 3.61 10.55 21.80
N ARG A 77 3.00 11.70 21.56
CA ARG A 77 2.50 12.62 22.59
C ARG A 77 0.99 12.70 22.48
N ALA A 78 0.31 12.63 23.61
CA ALA A 78 -1.11 12.99 23.73
C ALA A 78 -1.27 14.03 24.83
N ASP A 79 -2.04 15.07 24.52
CA ASP A 79 -2.43 16.12 25.45
C ASP A 79 -1.28 16.99 26.01
N PHE A 80 -0.13 17.02 25.32
CA PHE A 80 0.95 18.00 25.54
C PHE A 80 1.85 18.17 24.30
N ALA A 81 2.56 19.30 24.21
CA ALA A 81 3.47 19.66 23.11
C ALA A 81 4.90 19.99 23.60
N GLY A 82 5.32 19.38 24.71
CA GLY A 82 6.64 19.60 25.33
C GLY A 82 7.73 18.63 24.82
N PRO A 83 9.00 18.89 25.19
CA PRO A 83 10.11 17.97 24.91
C PRO A 83 9.94 16.65 25.69
N VAL A 84 10.46 15.56 25.11
CA VAL A 84 10.43 14.22 25.72
C VAL A 84 11.87 13.75 25.93
N SER A 85 12.24 13.42 27.16
CA SER A 85 13.52 12.79 27.49
C SER A 85 13.39 11.28 27.35
N VAL A 86 14.25 10.66 26.56
CA VAL A 86 14.30 9.21 26.36
C VAL A 86 15.59 8.66 26.94
N ARG A 87 15.49 7.65 27.81
CA ARG A 87 16.63 6.98 28.46
C ARG A 87 16.45 5.46 28.47
N LEU A 88 17.56 4.74 28.58
CA LEU A 88 17.57 3.30 28.77
C LEU A 88 17.97 2.97 30.21
N ASP A 89 17.14 2.18 30.87
CA ASP A 89 17.32 1.69 32.22
C ASP A 89 17.70 0.20 32.20
N ASP A 90 18.23 -0.27 33.34
CA ASP A 90 18.57 -1.67 33.57
C ASP A 90 19.66 -2.21 32.61
N LEU A 91 20.57 -1.33 32.18
CA LEU A 91 21.69 -1.66 31.30
C LEU A 91 22.65 -2.68 31.95
N PRO A 92 23.22 -3.62 31.17
CA PRO A 92 24.26 -4.53 31.64
C PRO A 92 25.50 -3.80 32.15
N ALA A 93 26.25 -4.45 33.05
CA ALA A 93 27.52 -3.93 33.54
C ALA A 93 28.49 -3.62 32.38
N GLY A 94 29.03 -2.41 32.37
CA GLY A 94 29.95 -1.92 31.35
C GLY A 94 29.29 -1.37 30.08
N VAL A 95 27.95 -1.32 29.99
CA VAL A 95 27.23 -0.64 28.91
C VAL A 95 26.66 0.69 29.40
N THR A 96 26.80 1.75 28.60
CA THR A 96 26.22 3.07 28.89
C THR A 96 25.38 3.56 27.71
N ALA A 97 24.36 4.37 28.01
CA ALA A 97 23.54 5.06 27.02
C ALA A 97 23.24 6.47 27.54
N ALA A 98 23.50 7.49 26.73
CA ALA A 98 23.15 8.86 27.09
C ALA A 98 21.64 9.07 26.94
N ALA A 99 21.02 9.81 27.86
CA ALA A 99 19.65 10.25 27.70
C ALA A 99 19.56 11.26 26.55
N VAL A 100 18.50 11.14 25.75
CA VAL A 100 18.29 11.95 24.54
C VAL A 100 16.99 12.71 24.66
N THR A 101 17.05 14.04 24.51
CA THR A 101 15.86 14.89 24.51
C THR A 101 15.35 15.06 23.09
N ILE A 102 14.13 14.60 22.83
CA ILE A 102 13.41 14.80 21.57
C ILE A 102 12.60 16.11 21.68
N PRO A 103 12.93 17.13 20.86
CA PRO A 103 12.23 18.42 20.84
C PRO A 103 10.73 18.30 20.56
N ALA A 104 9.97 19.33 20.94
CA ALA A 104 8.51 19.41 20.77
C ALA A 104 8.03 19.22 19.32
N ASP A 105 8.82 19.68 18.35
CA ASP A 105 8.55 19.63 16.91
C ASP A 105 8.96 18.29 16.26
N ARG A 106 9.53 17.34 17.03
CA ARG A 106 10.02 16.07 16.52
C ARG A 106 9.41 14.87 17.24
N THR A 107 9.23 13.78 16.51
CA THR A 107 8.73 12.49 17.04
C THR A 107 9.80 11.41 17.05
N GLU A 108 11.03 11.76 16.70
CA GLU A 108 12.11 10.82 16.40
C GLU A 108 13.40 11.25 17.11
N GLY A 109 14.17 10.27 17.59
CA GLY A 109 15.46 10.47 18.21
C GLY A 109 16.37 9.26 18.04
N GLU A 110 17.64 9.40 18.41
CA GLU A 110 18.65 8.36 18.29
C GLU A 110 19.41 8.23 19.61
N VAL A 111 19.29 7.08 20.27
CA VAL A 111 20.01 6.79 21.51
C VAL A 111 21.31 6.06 21.18
N THR A 112 22.46 6.62 21.56
CA THR A 112 23.76 5.95 21.38
C THR A 112 24.05 5.01 22.54
N LEU A 113 24.26 3.74 22.22
CA LEU A 113 24.74 2.68 23.11
C LEU A 113 26.25 2.56 23.01
N ILE A 114 26.94 2.48 24.14
CA ILE A 114 28.39 2.29 24.23
C ILE A 114 28.67 1.06 25.10
N GLY A 115 29.25 0.01 24.51
CA GLY A 115 29.78 -1.12 25.27
C GLY A 115 31.24 -0.85 25.62
N GLY A 116 31.56 -0.63 26.89
CA GLY A 116 32.93 -0.41 27.34
C GLY A 116 33.82 -1.65 27.21
N ARG A 117 35.13 -1.50 27.43
CA ARG A 117 36.13 -2.59 27.34
C ARG A 117 35.88 -3.77 28.28
N GLY A 118 35.20 -3.53 29.42
CA GLY A 118 34.83 -4.54 30.40
C GLY A 118 33.36 -4.98 30.32
N ALA A 119 32.64 -4.64 29.24
CA ALA A 119 31.24 -4.99 29.11
C ALA A 119 31.06 -6.52 29.06
N ALA A 120 30.14 -7.05 29.87
CA ALA A 120 29.85 -8.47 29.89
C ALA A 120 29.07 -8.86 28.62
N ALA A 121 29.52 -9.90 27.92
CA ALA A 121 28.78 -10.46 26.79
C ALA A 121 27.51 -11.17 27.30
N VAL A 122 26.36 -10.52 27.18
CA VAL A 122 25.07 -10.99 27.69
C VAL A 122 23.92 -10.45 26.83
N GLY A 123 22.88 -11.25 26.65
CA GLY A 123 21.59 -10.82 26.11
C GLY A 123 20.57 -10.66 27.23
N ARG A 124 19.99 -9.47 27.40
CA ARG A 124 18.91 -9.26 28.38
C ARG A 124 17.94 -8.16 27.94
N PRO A 125 16.67 -8.22 28.39
CA PRO A 125 15.75 -7.11 28.23
C PRO A 125 16.24 -5.90 29.05
N VAL A 126 16.13 -4.72 28.46
CA VAL A 126 16.36 -3.40 29.05
C VAL A 126 15.12 -2.53 28.87
N ARG A 127 14.89 -1.59 29.78
CA ARG A 127 13.69 -0.75 29.76
C ARG A 127 13.98 0.58 29.09
N LEU A 128 13.32 0.86 27.97
CA LEU A 128 13.33 2.15 27.30
C LEU A 128 12.25 3.03 27.93
N VAL A 129 12.66 4.13 28.58
CA VAL A 129 11.76 5.02 29.31
C VAL A 129 11.72 6.37 28.61
N ALA A 130 10.52 6.84 28.30
CA ALA A 130 10.26 8.21 27.89
C ALA A 130 9.57 8.99 29.01
N GLU A 131 10.10 10.17 29.31
CA GLU A 131 9.60 11.07 30.34
C GLU A 131 9.34 12.44 29.73
N ALA A 132 8.19 13.03 30.06
CA ALA A 132 7.86 14.38 29.65
C ALA A 132 7.25 15.16 30.81
N ALA A 133 7.72 16.39 31.02
CA ALA A 133 7.10 17.32 31.95
C ALA A 133 5.99 18.10 31.24
N ALA A 134 4.76 17.99 31.72
CA ALA A 134 3.63 18.70 31.15
C ALA A 134 2.62 19.07 32.26
N ASN A 135 2.19 20.34 32.25
CA ASN A 135 1.20 20.88 33.19
C ASN A 135 1.53 20.64 34.68
N GLY A 136 2.81 20.70 35.05
CA GLY A 136 3.28 20.48 36.43
C GLY A 136 3.27 19.01 36.89
N ARG A 137 3.07 18.06 35.97
CA ARG A 137 3.13 16.60 36.22
C ARG A 137 4.10 15.93 35.24
N THR A 138 4.64 14.78 35.62
CA THR A 138 5.52 13.97 34.78
C THR A 138 4.73 12.85 34.13
N ALA A 139 4.67 12.85 32.80
CA ALA A 139 4.17 11.73 32.01
C ALA A 139 5.31 10.74 31.75
N THR A 140 5.06 9.46 31.96
CA THR A 140 6.04 8.39 31.71
C THR A 140 5.44 7.31 30.83
N GLY A 141 6.21 6.81 29.86
CA GLY A 141 5.86 5.65 29.05
C GLY A 141 7.10 4.79 28.83
N ASP A 142 6.93 3.48 28.85
CA ASP A 142 8.04 2.54 28.71
C ASP A 142 7.80 1.49 27.62
N ALA A 143 8.90 0.96 27.09
CA ALA A 143 8.94 -0.17 26.19
C ALA A 143 10.11 -1.10 26.56
N THR A 144 10.00 -2.38 26.21
CA THR A 144 11.08 -3.35 26.41
C THR A 144 11.89 -3.51 25.12
N VAL A 145 13.22 -3.46 25.25
CA VAL A 145 14.18 -3.71 24.17
C VAL A 145 15.11 -4.83 24.61
N ASN A 146 15.32 -5.85 23.79
CA ASN A 146 16.32 -6.88 24.02
C ASN A 146 17.69 -6.34 23.59
N LEU A 147 18.56 -6.09 24.57
CA LEU A 147 19.94 -5.67 24.32
C LEU A 147 20.87 -6.88 24.35
N LYS A 148 21.53 -7.14 23.23
CA LYS A 148 22.57 -8.17 23.11
C LYS A 148 23.95 -7.54 23.07
N VAL A 149 24.71 -7.74 24.14
CA VAL A 149 26.12 -7.36 24.22
C VAL A 149 26.95 -8.58 23.83
N TRP A 150 27.85 -8.42 22.89
CA TRP A 150 28.78 -9.49 22.55
C TRP A 150 30.11 -8.95 22.02
N ASN A 151 31.17 -9.76 22.06
CA ASN A 151 32.48 -9.37 21.57
C ASN A 151 32.71 -10.05 20.23
N PRO A 152 32.65 -9.33 19.10
CA PRO A 152 32.91 -9.93 17.80
C PRO A 152 34.37 -10.35 17.66
N PRO A 153 34.65 -11.39 16.86
CA PRO A 153 36.02 -11.70 16.48
C PRO A 153 36.62 -10.48 15.76
N LYS A 154 37.82 -10.08 16.20
CA LYS A 154 38.55 -8.98 15.56
C LYS A 154 38.93 -9.39 14.14
N PRO A 155 38.60 -8.60 13.10
CA PRO A 155 39.14 -8.84 11.77
C PRO A 155 40.66 -8.85 11.80
N GLN A 156 41.29 -9.79 11.11
CA GLN A 156 42.74 -9.95 11.11
C GLN A 156 43.37 -9.34 9.85
N ALA A 157 44.54 -8.74 9.98
CA ALA A 157 45.31 -8.21 8.86
C ALA A 157 46.80 -8.56 8.97
N ASP A 158 47.37 -9.10 7.91
CA ASP A 158 48.81 -9.33 7.77
C ASP A 158 49.35 -8.37 6.74
N ILE A 159 50.25 -7.49 7.17
CA ILE A 159 50.70 -6.35 6.38
C ILE A 159 52.20 -6.48 6.18
N VAL A 160 52.61 -6.66 4.92
CA VAL A 160 54.02 -6.80 4.55
C VAL A 160 54.47 -5.54 3.82
N PHE A 161 55.39 -4.78 4.43
CA PHE A 161 56.08 -3.69 3.79
C PHE A 161 57.24 -4.25 2.97
N VAL A 162 57.27 -3.94 1.69
CA VAL A 162 58.37 -4.28 0.78
C VAL A 162 59.06 -2.97 0.44
N LEU A 163 60.21 -2.73 1.07
CA LEU A 163 60.88 -1.44 1.10
C LEU A 163 62.21 -1.47 0.36
N ASP A 164 62.33 -0.59 -0.62
CA ASP A 164 63.59 -0.25 -1.25
C ASP A 164 64.47 0.53 -0.26
N ILE A 165 65.70 0.05 -0.05
CA ILE A 165 66.69 0.66 0.85
C ILE A 165 67.97 1.08 0.13
N THR A 166 67.85 1.43 -1.14
CA THR A 166 68.91 2.02 -1.98
C THR A 166 69.22 3.46 -1.58
N SER A 167 70.30 4.02 -2.12
CA SER A 167 70.85 5.32 -1.68
C SER A 167 69.87 6.51 -1.81
N SER A 168 68.88 6.45 -2.71
CA SER A 168 67.86 7.49 -2.88
C SER A 168 66.71 7.39 -1.86
N MET A 169 66.60 6.29 -1.12
CA MET A 169 65.42 5.96 -0.33
C MET A 169 65.49 6.32 1.16
N GLN A 170 66.53 7.05 1.61
CA GLN A 170 66.70 7.40 3.04
C GLN A 170 65.47 8.11 3.62
N TRP A 171 64.90 9.04 2.84
CA TRP A 171 63.72 9.80 3.22
C TRP A 171 62.50 8.88 3.45
N ALA A 172 62.32 7.83 2.62
CA ALA A 172 61.21 6.88 2.76
C ALA A 172 61.38 5.97 3.98
N ILE A 173 62.63 5.59 4.31
CA ILE A 173 62.94 4.86 5.55
C ILE A 173 62.56 5.70 6.78
N ASP A 174 62.98 6.97 6.79
CA ASP A 174 62.71 7.90 7.90
C ASP A 174 61.20 8.19 8.04
N ASP A 175 60.50 8.40 6.94
CA ASP A 175 59.05 8.66 6.95
C ASP A 175 58.25 7.43 7.38
N LEU A 176 58.57 6.22 6.90
CA LEU A 176 57.91 5.00 7.36
C LEU A 176 58.11 4.80 8.87
N LYS A 177 59.33 4.98 9.35
CA LYS A 177 59.67 4.94 10.79
C LYS A 177 58.87 5.96 11.60
N ASN A 178 58.67 7.16 11.06
CA ASN A 178 57.95 8.23 11.74
C ASN A 178 56.43 8.03 11.72
N GLY A 179 55.87 7.52 10.63
CA GLY A 179 54.43 7.36 10.42
C GLY A 179 53.83 6.06 10.97
N ILE A 180 54.63 5.00 11.16
CA ILE A 180 54.09 3.67 11.51
C ILE A 180 53.28 3.64 12.82
N GLY A 181 53.62 4.49 13.80
CA GLY A 181 52.86 4.58 15.05
C GLY A 181 51.42 5.06 14.83
N LYS A 182 51.24 6.13 14.03
CA LYS A 182 49.91 6.64 13.65
C LYS A 182 49.11 5.61 12.86
N PHE A 183 49.80 4.85 12.00
CA PHE A 183 49.21 3.76 11.23
C PHE A 183 48.67 2.64 12.12
N GLY A 184 49.49 2.13 13.05
CA GLY A 184 49.07 1.10 14.01
C GLY A 184 47.94 1.58 14.91
N ASP A 185 48.02 2.81 15.43
CA ASP A 185 46.94 3.44 16.20
C ASP A 185 45.61 3.46 15.45
N ALA A 186 45.63 3.75 14.15
CA ALA A 186 44.42 3.76 13.32
C ALA A 186 43.81 2.35 13.17
N LEU A 187 44.63 1.32 12.94
CA LEU A 187 44.19 -0.07 12.86
C LEU A 187 43.67 -0.59 14.21
N ALA A 188 44.35 -0.25 15.29
CA ALA A 188 43.94 -0.59 16.66
C ALA A 188 42.58 0.06 17.00
N LYS A 189 42.39 1.35 16.69
CA LYS A 189 41.10 2.06 16.84
C LYS A 189 39.99 1.44 15.99
N ALA A 190 40.34 0.85 14.84
CA ALA A 190 39.41 0.12 14.00
C ALA A 190 39.10 -1.31 14.50
N ARG A 191 39.70 -1.74 15.61
CA ARG A 191 39.69 -3.08 16.21
C ARG A 191 40.20 -4.19 15.28
N ILE A 192 41.21 -3.87 14.46
CA ILE A 192 41.88 -4.85 13.62
C ILE A 192 42.99 -5.52 14.42
N ASP A 193 43.04 -6.85 14.38
CA ASP A 193 44.18 -7.65 14.85
C ASP A 193 45.21 -7.69 13.72
N TYR A 194 46.11 -6.70 13.69
CA TYR A 194 47.15 -6.61 12.68
C TYR A 194 48.51 -7.11 13.18
N ARG A 195 49.32 -7.53 12.23
CA ARG A 195 50.76 -7.72 12.41
C ARG A 195 51.50 -7.26 11.17
N LEU A 196 52.69 -6.73 11.41
CA LEU A 196 53.53 -6.03 10.45
C LEU A 196 54.76 -6.88 10.15
N ALA A 197 55.13 -6.95 8.88
CA ALA A 197 56.35 -7.55 8.38
C ALA A 197 57.10 -6.56 7.50
N LEU A 198 58.41 -6.74 7.38
CA LEU A 198 59.27 -5.92 6.54
C LEU A 198 60.17 -6.81 5.71
N VAL A 199 60.15 -6.60 4.40
CA VAL A 199 61.07 -7.18 3.43
C VAL A 199 61.81 -6.01 2.80
N THR A 200 63.13 -5.99 2.91
CA THR A 200 63.96 -4.94 2.32
C THR A 200 64.72 -5.47 1.11
N PHE A 201 64.95 -4.62 0.12
CA PHE A 201 65.71 -4.99 -1.07
C PHE A 201 66.55 -3.85 -1.61
N ARG A 202 67.49 -4.22 -2.48
CA ARG A 202 68.35 -3.37 -3.30
C ARG A 202 68.55 -4.06 -4.65
N ASP A 203 69.71 -3.93 -5.27
CA ASP A 203 70.03 -4.56 -6.54
C ASP A 203 70.76 -5.89 -6.30
N VAL A 204 70.04 -7.03 -6.36
CA VAL A 204 70.64 -8.35 -6.17
C VAL A 204 71.64 -8.74 -7.27
N ALA A 205 71.71 -7.98 -8.38
CA ALA A 205 72.78 -8.15 -9.37
C ALA A 205 74.13 -7.61 -8.87
N VAL A 206 74.13 -6.76 -7.83
CA VAL A 206 75.34 -6.27 -7.17
C VAL A 206 75.83 -7.28 -6.13
N SER A 207 77.13 -7.59 -6.19
CA SER A 207 77.77 -8.51 -5.25
C SER A 207 77.59 -8.04 -3.79
N GLY A 208 76.96 -8.88 -2.98
CA GLY A 208 76.73 -8.64 -1.55
C GLY A 208 75.38 -8.00 -1.21
N GLU A 209 74.64 -7.51 -2.20
CA GLU A 209 73.26 -7.05 -2.03
C GLU A 209 72.28 -8.23 -2.11
N LYS A 210 71.23 -8.19 -1.29
CA LYS A 210 70.25 -9.29 -1.17
C LYS A 210 68.89 -8.75 -0.77
N VAL A 211 67.85 -9.52 -1.08
CA VAL A 211 66.55 -9.38 -0.41
C VAL A 211 66.68 -9.92 1.01
N GLU A 212 66.17 -9.17 1.99
CA GLU A 212 66.22 -9.55 3.40
C GLU A 212 64.82 -9.47 4.02
N VAL A 213 64.39 -10.55 4.67
CA VAL A 213 63.20 -10.57 5.52
C VAL A 213 63.63 -10.18 6.93
N ALA A 214 63.07 -9.09 7.44
CA ALA A 214 63.43 -8.57 8.75
C ALA A 214 62.89 -9.50 9.87
N GLU A 215 63.78 -9.95 10.73
CA GLU A 215 63.41 -10.53 12.02
C GLU A 215 63.30 -9.43 13.09
N PHE A 216 62.18 -9.40 13.80
CA PHE A 216 61.91 -8.46 14.90
C PHE A 216 62.35 -9.03 16.25
N ARG A 217 62.26 -10.35 16.39
CA ARG A 217 62.86 -11.17 17.45
C ARG A 217 63.40 -12.45 16.82
N PRO A 218 64.31 -13.20 17.48
CA PRO A 218 64.85 -14.44 16.92
C PRO A 218 63.74 -15.39 16.46
N GLY A 219 63.65 -15.62 15.14
CA GLY A 219 62.62 -16.47 14.52
C GLY A 219 61.23 -15.83 14.35
N GLU A 220 61.02 -14.57 14.74
CA GLU A 220 59.76 -13.83 14.56
C GLU A 220 59.89 -12.80 13.43
N VAL A 221 59.31 -13.13 12.27
CA VAL A 221 59.27 -12.27 11.07
C VAL A 221 58.06 -11.34 11.01
N PHE A 222 57.18 -11.39 12.01
CA PHE A 222 56.03 -10.50 12.18
C PHE A 222 56.04 -9.91 13.59
N THR A 223 55.63 -8.65 13.71
CA THR A 223 55.40 -7.98 15.00
C THR A 223 54.01 -7.33 15.04
N GLY A 224 53.34 -7.39 16.18
CA GLY A 224 52.13 -6.60 16.45
C GLY A 224 52.41 -5.28 17.18
N ASP A 225 53.69 -4.97 17.41
CA ASP A 225 54.16 -3.81 18.18
C ASP A 225 54.85 -2.82 17.22
N GLU A 226 54.30 -1.61 17.12
CA GLU A 226 54.81 -0.56 16.23
C GLU A 226 56.14 0.01 16.70
N ALA A 227 56.43 0.00 18.01
CA ALA A 227 57.70 0.47 18.54
C ALA A 227 58.82 -0.48 18.09
N VAL A 228 58.59 -1.80 18.20
CA VAL A 228 59.54 -2.81 17.70
C VAL A 228 59.72 -2.71 16.18
N PHE A 229 58.63 -2.48 15.43
CA PHE A 229 58.71 -2.29 13.99
C PHE A 229 59.52 -1.03 13.64
N ARG A 230 59.22 0.09 14.30
CA ARG A 230 59.90 1.39 14.14
C ARG A 230 61.40 1.29 14.43
N GLU A 231 61.77 0.62 15.52
CA GLU A 231 63.17 0.38 15.88
C GLU A 231 63.89 -0.41 14.80
N LYS A 232 63.26 -1.49 14.30
CA LYS A 232 63.82 -2.30 13.22
C LYS A 232 64.00 -1.48 11.93
N VAL A 233 63.00 -0.71 11.50
CA VAL A 233 63.12 0.18 10.33
C VAL A 233 64.27 1.18 10.53
N GLY A 234 64.42 1.73 11.75
CA GLY A 234 65.48 2.67 12.08
C GLY A 234 66.91 2.09 12.09
N THR A 235 67.07 0.76 11.96
CA THR A 235 68.40 0.13 11.80
C THR A 235 68.91 0.18 10.37
N PHE A 236 68.05 0.43 9.38
CA PHE A 236 68.43 0.50 7.98
C PHE A 236 68.95 1.89 7.63
N VAL A 237 70.04 1.90 6.85
CA VAL A 237 70.58 3.09 6.22
C VAL A 237 70.53 2.86 4.71
N ALA A 238 69.96 3.83 4.00
CA ALA A 238 69.92 3.84 2.55
C ALA A 238 71.35 3.79 1.98
N ALA A 239 71.62 2.75 1.19
CA ALA A 239 72.92 2.50 0.60
C ALA A 239 72.79 1.54 -0.58
N GLY A 240 73.80 1.50 -1.46
CA GLY A 240 73.78 0.62 -2.63
C GLY A 240 72.86 1.13 -3.74
N GLY A 241 72.46 0.22 -4.63
CA GLY A 241 71.56 0.51 -5.77
C GLY A 241 72.22 0.49 -7.15
N GLY A 242 73.14 -0.44 -7.37
CA GLY A 242 73.73 -0.66 -8.70
C GLY A 242 74.44 0.53 -9.33
N ALA A 243 74.81 0.37 -10.60
CA ALA A 243 75.21 1.49 -11.46
C ALA A 243 74.07 1.91 -12.42
N ASP A 244 73.02 1.10 -12.50
CA ASP A 244 71.80 1.32 -13.25
C ASP A 244 70.62 1.54 -12.30
N VAL A 245 69.60 2.24 -12.79
CA VAL A 245 68.42 2.65 -12.01
C VAL A 245 67.49 1.50 -11.59
N PRO A 246 67.29 0.40 -12.37
CA PRO A 246 66.35 -0.66 -11.98
C PRO A 246 66.80 -1.50 -10.78
N GLU A 247 65.86 -1.80 -9.88
CA GLU A 247 66.08 -2.47 -8.59
C GLU A 247 65.30 -3.79 -8.42
N SER A 248 65.67 -4.66 -7.47
CA SER A 248 65.15 -6.03 -7.36
C SER A 248 63.82 -6.16 -6.61
N SER A 249 62.85 -5.33 -6.99
CA SER A 249 61.53 -5.26 -6.35
C SER A 249 60.68 -6.53 -6.55
N LEU A 250 60.82 -7.22 -7.68
CA LEU A 250 60.04 -8.42 -8.00
C LEU A 250 60.45 -9.62 -7.14
N GLU A 251 61.75 -9.77 -6.89
CA GLU A 251 62.31 -10.77 -5.97
C GLU A 251 61.82 -10.51 -4.55
N ALA A 252 61.77 -9.24 -4.13
CA ALA A 252 61.28 -8.85 -2.82
C ALA A 252 59.78 -9.14 -2.63
N VAL A 253 58.96 -8.85 -3.65
CA VAL A 253 57.55 -9.24 -3.67
C VAL A 253 57.40 -10.77 -3.65
N ALA A 254 58.25 -11.51 -4.37
CA ALA A 254 58.26 -12.97 -4.33
C ALA A 254 58.58 -13.50 -2.93
N GLU A 255 59.54 -12.92 -2.20
CA GLU A 255 59.81 -13.28 -0.81
C GLU A 255 58.63 -12.96 0.12
N ALA A 256 57.96 -11.82 -0.06
CA ALA A 256 56.75 -11.48 0.69
C ALA A 256 55.64 -12.54 0.53
N THR A 257 55.54 -13.18 -0.64
CA THR A 257 54.55 -14.25 -0.89
C THR A 257 54.84 -15.55 -0.13
N LYS A 258 56.08 -15.77 0.33
CA LYS A 258 56.52 -16.97 1.06
C LYS A 258 56.36 -16.83 2.57
N MET A 259 56.03 -15.64 3.06
CA MET A 259 55.89 -15.37 4.48
C MET A 259 54.76 -16.19 5.12
N PRO A 260 54.84 -16.52 6.42
CA PRO A 260 53.86 -17.37 7.10
C PRO A 260 52.55 -16.62 7.41
N LEU A 261 51.80 -16.22 6.38
CA LEU A 261 50.56 -15.42 6.44
C LEU A 261 49.38 -16.21 7.06
N ARG A 262 48.57 -15.55 7.89
CA ARG A 262 47.37 -16.11 8.52
C ARG A 262 46.30 -16.37 7.45
N LYS A 263 45.72 -17.57 7.45
CA LYS A 263 44.67 -17.96 6.48
C LYS A 263 43.41 -17.09 6.55
N SER A 264 43.00 -16.70 7.76
CA SER A 264 41.82 -15.88 8.03
C SER A 264 42.06 -14.38 7.94
N ALA A 265 43.31 -13.94 7.77
CA ALA A 265 43.62 -12.52 7.68
C ALA A 265 43.41 -11.97 6.27
N THR A 266 43.18 -10.67 6.20
CA THR A 266 43.45 -9.91 4.99
C THR A 266 44.95 -9.76 4.83
N LYS A 267 45.49 -10.29 3.74
CA LYS A 267 46.92 -10.33 3.42
C LYS A 267 47.22 -9.19 2.46
N VAL A 268 48.06 -8.26 2.88
CA VAL A 268 48.32 -7.02 2.14
C VAL A 268 49.81 -6.81 1.99
N VAL A 269 50.24 -6.48 0.78
CA VAL A 269 51.62 -6.11 0.47
C VAL A 269 51.65 -4.63 0.09
N LEU A 270 52.58 -3.86 0.63
CA LEU A 270 52.85 -2.47 0.24
C LEU A 270 54.27 -2.38 -0.30
N LEU A 271 54.41 -2.23 -1.63
CA LEU A 271 55.70 -2.01 -2.29
C LEU A 271 56.02 -0.52 -2.31
N ILE A 272 57.21 -0.14 -1.86
CA ILE A 272 57.70 1.23 -1.81
C ILE A 272 59.06 1.27 -2.51
N THR A 273 59.14 1.95 -3.66
CA THR A 273 60.38 2.08 -4.45
C THR A 273 60.31 3.30 -5.36
N ASP A 274 61.45 3.92 -5.62
CA ASP A 274 61.60 4.97 -6.62
C ASP A 274 62.20 4.46 -7.95
N ALA A 275 62.27 3.15 -8.14
CA ALA A 275 62.90 2.51 -9.30
C ALA A 275 61.97 1.54 -10.05
N PRO A 276 62.17 1.35 -11.37
CA PRO A 276 61.53 0.31 -12.14
C PRO A 276 62.05 -1.09 -11.74
N PRO A 277 61.28 -2.16 -12.02
CA PRO A 277 61.66 -3.50 -11.62
C PRO A 277 62.84 -4.04 -12.46
N LYS A 278 63.87 -4.57 -11.79
CA LYS A 278 65.02 -5.17 -12.45
C LYS A 278 64.72 -6.58 -12.95
N VAL A 279 65.17 -6.88 -14.18
CA VAL A 279 65.29 -8.24 -14.69
C VAL A 279 66.70 -8.41 -15.23
N ALA A 280 67.56 -9.03 -14.42
CA ALA A 280 68.95 -9.28 -14.80
C ALA A 280 69.07 -10.54 -15.67
N ASP A 281 69.88 -10.46 -16.74
CA ASP A 281 70.32 -11.62 -17.51
C ASP A 281 71.41 -12.43 -16.78
N GLN A 282 71.90 -13.52 -17.38
CA GLN A 282 72.96 -14.36 -16.79
C GLN A 282 74.28 -13.61 -16.55
N GLY A 283 74.46 -12.44 -17.14
CA GLY A 283 75.62 -11.56 -16.96
C GLY A 283 75.35 -10.37 -16.02
N GLY A 284 74.19 -10.32 -15.36
CA GLY A 284 73.83 -9.25 -14.43
C GLY A 284 73.29 -7.97 -15.09
N ARG A 285 73.06 -7.96 -16.41
CA ARG A 285 72.55 -6.76 -17.12
C ARG A 285 71.04 -6.73 -17.15
N HIS A 286 70.47 -5.55 -16.96
CA HIS A 286 69.03 -5.33 -17.07
C HIS A 286 68.49 -5.55 -18.49
N SER A 287 67.27 -6.10 -18.59
CA SER A 287 66.53 -6.27 -19.86
C SER A 287 65.11 -5.72 -19.78
N ASP A 288 64.88 -4.54 -20.37
CA ASP A 288 63.56 -3.91 -20.45
C ASP A 288 62.51 -4.82 -21.12
N ALA A 289 62.92 -5.54 -22.18
CA ALA A 289 62.04 -6.43 -22.93
C ALA A 289 61.52 -7.62 -22.10
N ALA A 290 62.24 -7.99 -21.02
CA ALA A 290 61.86 -9.08 -20.14
C ALA A 290 60.98 -8.64 -18.95
N VAL A 291 60.90 -7.32 -18.67
CA VAL A 291 60.14 -6.74 -17.56
C VAL A 291 58.68 -7.18 -17.57
N PRO A 292 57.90 -7.05 -18.67
CA PRO A 292 56.49 -7.42 -18.66
C PRO A 292 56.25 -8.89 -18.25
N ALA A 293 57.10 -9.81 -18.73
CA ALA A 293 56.99 -11.23 -18.41
C ALA A 293 57.43 -11.54 -16.96
N ALA A 294 58.39 -10.80 -16.40
CA ALA A 294 58.81 -10.94 -15.01
C ALA A 294 57.72 -10.45 -14.04
N VAL A 295 57.15 -9.27 -14.30
CA VAL A 295 56.05 -8.72 -13.48
C VAL A 295 54.84 -9.65 -13.50
N GLN A 296 54.50 -10.23 -14.67
CA GLN A 296 53.41 -11.21 -14.76
C GLN A 296 53.68 -12.49 -13.93
N ARG A 297 54.93 -12.95 -13.87
CA ARG A 297 55.31 -14.09 -13.02
C ARG A 297 55.16 -13.74 -11.54
N ALA A 298 55.61 -12.56 -11.12
CA ALA A 298 55.42 -12.08 -9.75
C ALA A 298 53.92 -11.93 -9.41
N ALA A 299 53.10 -11.42 -10.34
CA ALA A 299 51.65 -11.34 -10.18
C ALA A 299 51.00 -12.73 -10.01
N GLN A 300 51.52 -13.77 -10.67
CA GLN A 300 51.06 -15.14 -10.47
C GLN A 300 51.42 -15.67 -9.09
N LEU A 301 52.61 -15.36 -8.56
CA LEU A 301 52.98 -15.71 -7.19
C LEU A 301 52.08 -15.03 -6.17
N VAL A 302 51.76 -13.74 -6.36
CA VAL A 302 50.83 -12.99 -5.51
C VAL A 302 49.46 -13.66 -5.47
N ARG A 303 48.94 -14.09 -6.62
CA ARG A 303 47.68 -14.84 -6.73
C ARG A 303 47.76 -16.20 -6.04
N ALA A 304 48.85 -16.93 -6.24
CA ALA A 304 49.05 -18.26 -5.67
C ALA A 304 49.15 -18.23 -4.13
N ALA A 305 49.72 -17.16 -3.57
CA ALA A 305 49.75 -16.92 -2.12
C ALA A 305 48.42 -16.37 -1.55
N GLU A 306 47.42 -16.16 -2.41
CA GLU A 306 46.13 -15.56 -2.08
C GLU A 306 46.29 -14.23 -1.31
N ILE A 307 47.19 -13.37 -1.80
CA ILE A 307 47.32 -12.00 -1.29
C ILE A 307 46.11 -11.20 -1.77
N ASP A 308 45.45 -10.48 -0.85
CA ASP A 308 44.22 -9.76 -1.15
C ASP A 308 44.48 -8.48 -1.93
N ALA A 309 45.54 -7.73 -1.58
CA ALA A 309 45.89 -6.50 -2.26
C ALA A 309 47.41 -6.25 -2.26
N VAL A 310 47.90 -5.73 -3.38
CA VAL A 310 49.27 -5.23 -3.52
C VAL A 310 49.19 -3.73 -3.80
N HIS A 311 49.49 -2.92 -2.81
CA HIS A 311 49.54 -1.48 -2.94
C HIS A 311 50.94 -1.05 -3.37
N LEU A 312 51.00 -0.01 -4.19
CA LEU A 312 52.23 0.47 -4.81
C LEU A 312 52.45 1.92 -4.39
N VAL A 313 53.66 2.23 -3.93
CA VAL A 313 54.17 3.60 -3.79
C VAL A 313 55.38 3.69 -4.69
N VAL A 314 55.14 4.17 -5.92
CA VAL A 314 56.11 4.13 -7.03
C VAL A 314 56.16 5.46 -7.76
N GLN A 315 57.20 5.70 -8.57
CA GLN A 315 57.20 6.87 -9.43
C GLN A 315 56.12 6.77 -10.50
N ARG A 316 55.58 7.92 -10.91
CA ARG A 316 54.55 8.00 -11.95
C ARG A 316 54.95 7.33 -13.27
N PHE A 317 56.24 7.39 -13.61
CA PHE A 317 56.75 6.86 -14.86
C PHE A 317 56.84 5.33 -14.85
N ASP A 318 56.98 4.71 -13.67
CA ASP A 318 57.12 3.26 -13.49
C ASP A 318 55.79 2.55 -13.15
N GLU A 319 54.72 3.32 -12.92
CA GLU A 319 53.40 2.80 -12.55
C GLU A 319 52.90 1.73 -13.53
N ASP A 320 53.14 1.94 -14.82
CA ASP A 320 52.69 1.06 -15.90
C ASP A 320 53.36 -0.31 -15.88
N ASP A 321 54.62 -0.36 -15.45
CA ASP A 321 55.40 -1.61 -15.29
C ASP A 321 54.86 -2.41 -14.11
N TYR A 322 54.52 -1.76 -13.00
CA TYR A 322 54.02 -2.43 -11.80
C TYR A 322 52.51 -2.72 -11.81
N ARG A 323 51.75 -2.12 -12.75
CA ARG A 323 50.28 -2.26 -12.84
C ARG A 323 49.75 -3.71 -12.79
N PRO A 324 50.40 -4.72 -13.40
CA PRO A 324 49.97 -6.11 -13.25
C PRO A 324 50.01 -6.62 -11.80
N LEU A 325 50.96 -6.16 -10.96
CA LEU A 325 51.02 -6.53 -9.54
C LEU A 325 49.86 -5.92 -8.75
N ALA A 326 49.55 -4.63 -8.95
CA ALA A 326 48.40 -4.00 -8.31
C ALA A 326 47.09 -4.74 -8.63
N ARG A 327 46.96 -5.28 -9.85
CA ARG A 327 45.80 -6.07 -10.30
C ARG A 327 45.88 -7.57 -9.94
N ALA A 328 46.93 -8.00 -9.27
CA ALA A 328 47.11 -9.40 -8.90
C ALA A 328 46.37 -9.80 -7.63
N GLY A 329 46.03 -8.83 -6.77
CA GLY A 329 45.31 -9.08 -5.53
C GLY A 329 43.98 -9.81 -5.73
N ALA A 330 43.60 -10.63 -4.76
CA ALA A 330 42.32 -11.35 -4.75
C ALA A 330 41.11 -10.43 -4.57
N ASP A 331 41.30 -9.22 -4.01
CA ASP A 331 40.24 -8.21 -3.91
C ASP A 331 39.91 -7.65 -5.30
N LYS A 332 38.61 -7.61 -5.63
CA LYS A 332 38.10 -7.03 -6.87
C LYS A 332 38.33 -5.52 -6.96
N ALA A 333 38.48 -4.84 -5.82
CA ALA A 333 38.85 -3.43 -5.79
C ALA A 333 40.28 -3.20 -6.29
N GLY A 334 41.13 -4.24 -6.28
CA GLY A 334 42.53 -4.16 -6.66
C GLY A 334 43.39 -3.38 -5.67
N GLY A 335 44.71 -3.45 -5.89
CA GLY A 335 45.68 -2.61 -5.21
C GLY A 335 45.58 -1.14 -5.60
N ARG A 336 45.90 -0.25 -4.67
CA ARG A 336 46.00 1.20 -4.93
C ARG A 336 47.43 1.57 -5.26
N THR A 337 47.60 2.43 -6.25
CA THR A 337 48.89 3.06 -6.58
C THR A 337 48.93 4.47 -6.02
N PHE A 338 50.03 4.82 -5.37
CA PHE A 338 50.36 6.15 -4.88
C PHE A 338 51.62 6.61 -5.60
N ASN A 339 51.61 7.85 -6.08
CA ASN A 339 52.75 8.44 -6.76
C ASN A 339 53.73 9.01 -5.75
N LEU A 340 54.95 8.50 -5.75
CA LEU A 340 56.02 8.89 -4.84
C LEU A 340 56.34 10.40 -4.89
N ALA A 341 56.25 11.02 -6.07
CA ALA A 341 56.55 12.45 -6.24
C ALA A 341 55.54 13.37 -5.53
N ASP A 342 54.34 12.88 -5.24
CA ASP A 342 53.31 13.63 -4.51
C ASP A 342 53.53 13.53 -2.99
N VAL A 343 54.24 12.50 -2.55
CA VAL A 343 54.65 12.25 -1.15
C VAL A 343 55.81 13.15 -0.77
N VAL A 344 56.86 13.17 -1.60
CA VAL A 344 58.11 13.93 -1.36
C VAL A 344 57.85 15.43 -1.32
N ARG A 345 56.86 15.93 -2.06
CA ARG A 345 56.54 17.36 -2.16
C ARG A 345 55.64 17.89 -1.04
N GLY A 346 55.03 17.02 -0.24
CA GLY A 346 54.12 17.42 0.83
C GLY A 346 54.84 17.57 2.18
N ASP A 347 54.44 18.55 2.98
CA ASP A 347 54.97 18.74 4.35
C ASP A 347 54.60 17.60 5.32
N GLU A 348 53.68 16.70 4.90
CA GLU A 348 53.15 15.60 5.70
C GLU A 348 53.82 14.23 5.43
N GLY A 349 54.70 14.12 4.43
CA GLY A 349 55.42 12.88 4.10
C GLY A 349 54.51 11.67 3.83
N PHE A 350 54.85 10.49 4.35
CA PHE A 350 54.05 9.25 4.19
C PHE A 350 52.74 9.20 4.98
N ASP A 351 52.48 10.12 5.92
CA ASP A 351 51.32 10.05 6.81
C ASP A 351 49.98 9.93 6.04
N PRO A 352 49.71 10.71 4.97
CA PRO A 352 48.47 10.60 4.22
C PRO A 352 48.31 9.27 3.47
N ILE A 353 49.43 8.70 2.99
CA ILE A 353 49.41 7.38 2.35
C ILE A 353 49.10 6.32 3.38
N LEU A 354 49.79 6.31 4.52
CA LEU A 354 49.56 5.34 5.57
C LEU A 354 48.12 5.43 6.11
N ALA A 355 47.55 6.63 6.22
CA ALA A 355 46.14 6.80 6.59
C ALA A 355 45.18 6.21 5.53
N THR A 356 45.42 6.51 4.25
CA THR A 356 44.62 5.98 3.14
C THR A 356 44.73 4.46 3.03
N PHE A 357 45.94 3.94 3.20
CA PHE A 357 46.27 2.53 3.22
C PHE A 357 45.61 1.83 4.42
N GLY A 358 45.70 2.40 5.62
CA GLY A 358 45.08 1.84 6.83
C GLY A 358 43.55 1.78 6.70
N THR A 359 42.95 2.74 6.01
CA THR A 359 41.52 2.71 5.65
C THR A 359 41.22 1.54 4.71
N ALA A 360 42.01 1.36 3.65
CA ALA A 360 41.84 0.25 2.71
C ALA A 360 41.98 -1.12 3.40
N VAL A 361 43.00 -1.29 4.25
CA VAL A 361 43.22 -2.51 5.05
C VAL A 361 42.02 -2.77 5.97
N THR A 362 41.51 -1.74 6.64
CA THR A 362 40.36 -1.84 7.54
C THR A 362 39.09 -2.26 6.79
N GLU A 363 38.83 -1.68 5.62
CA GLU A 363 37.69 -2.01 4.77
C GLU A 363 37.76 -3.46 4.31
N ALA A 364 38.91 -3.90 3.78
CA ALA A 364 39.12 -5.26 3.31
C ALA A 364 39.03 -6.29 4.45
N ALA A 365 39.62 -6.00 5.62
CA ALA A 365 39.52 -6.87 6.81
C ALA A 365 38.07 -7.03 7.29
N ARG A 366 37.30 -5.94 7.35
CA ARG A 366 35.89 -6.00 7.74
C ARG A 366 35.02 -6.74 6.73
N ALA A 367 35.34 -6.65 5.43
CA ALA A 367 34.61 -7.39 4.40
C ALA A 367 34.73 -8.92 4.56
N LYS A 368 35.87 -9.42 5.07
CA LYS A 368 36.06 -10.85 5.37
C LYS A 368 35.33 -11.32 6.63
N VAL A 369 34.91 -10.41 7.51
CA VAL A 369 34.20 -10.72 8.77
C VAL A 369 32.95 -9.83 8.88
N PRO A 370 31.85 -10.13 8.17
CA PRO A 370 30.67 -9.28 8.13
C PRO A 370 30.04 -9.01 9.50
N ASP A 371 30.13 -9.98 10.42
CA ASP A 371 29.62 -9.89 11.79
C ASP A 371 30.43 -8.93 12.68
N SER A 372 31.51 -8.32 12.15
CA SER A 372 32.33 -7.32 12.84
C SER A 372 31.76 -5.89 12.80
N LYS A 373 30.56 -5.67 12.22
CA LYS A 373 29.82 -4.41 12.28
C LYS A 373 28.52 -4.57 13.09
N PRO A 374 28.21 -3.67 14.05
CA PRO A 374 26.92 -3.71 14.74
C PRO A 374 25.81 -3.46 13.72
N GLN A 375 24.78 -4.32 13.70
CA GLN A 375 23.59 -4.04 12.90
C GLN A 375 22.82 -2.91 13.57
N VAL A 376 22.61 -1.80 12.85
CA VAL A 376 21.68 -0.76 13.27
C VAL A 376 20.28 -1.35 13.05
N PRO A 377 19.48 -1.56 14.11
CA PRO A 377 18.22 -2.22 13.95
C PRO A 377 17.24 -1.32 13.19
N ALA A 378 16.36 -1.94 12.40
CA ALA A 378 15.33 -1.22 11.66
C ALA A 378 14.37 -0.50 12.62
N ARG A 379 13.86 0.65 12.18
CA ARG A 379 12.91 1.48 12.94
C ARG A 379 11.69 0.67 13.39
N GLY A 380 11.36 0.71 14.68
CA GLY A 380 10.12 0.14 15.21
C GLY A 380 8.89 0.97 14.82
N ASP A 381 7.72 0.33 14.72
CA ASP A 381 6.46 1.00 14.34
C ASP A 381 6.03 2.06 15.38
N ALA A 382 5.36 3.12 14.91
CA ALA A 382 4.87 4.20 15.77
C ALA A 382 3.79 3.68 16.76
N PRO A 383 3.84 4.06 18.04
CA PRO A 383 2.87 3.58 19.03
C PRO A 383 1.48 4.19 18.79
N VAL A 384 0.45 3.35 18.67
CA VAL A 384 -0.94 3.75 18.43
C VAL A 384 -1.67 3.91 19.76
N LEU A 385 -2.11 5.13 20.08
CA LEU A 385 -2.71 5.48 21.38
C LEU A 385 -4.23 5.15 21.51
N GLY A 386 -4.91 4.69 20.44
CA GLY A 386 -6.33 4.30 20.50
C GLY A 386 -6.97 3.93 19.16
N VAL A 387 -8.18 3.36 19.21
CA VAL A 387 -8.96 2.85 18.07
C VAL A 387 -10.18 3.75 17.82
N LYS A 388 -10.41 4.18 16.57
CA LYS A 388 -11.54 5.05 16.18
C LYS A 388 -12.72 4.29 15.59
N SER A 389 -13.91 4.85 15.75
CA SER A 389 -15.14 4.35 15.12
C SER A 389 -15.47 5.09 13.82
N LEU A 390 -16.05 4.37 12.86
CA LEU A 390 -16.61 4.90 11.62
C LEU A 390 -17.78 5.88 11.88
N GLN A 391 -18.52 5.65 12.97
CA GLN A 391 -19.79 6.30 13.33
C GLN A 391 -19.70 7.14 14.62
N SER A 392 -18.48 7.39 15.12
CA SER A 392 -18.19 8.26 16.28
C SER A 392 -16.77 8.81 16.23
N GLY A 393 -16.57 10.03 16.71
CA GLY A 393 -15.27 10.64 16.93
C GLY A 393 -14.56 10.17 18.20
N GLU A 394 -15.23 9.40 19.06
CA GLU A 394 -14.66 8.84 20.29
C GLU A 394 -13.49 7.87 20.00
N GLN A 395 -12.40 8.03 20.74
CA GLN A 395 -11.28 7.08 20.75
C GLN A 395 -11.48 6.03 21.85
N SER A 396 -11.44 4.77 21.46
CA SER A 396 -11.52 3.61 22.36
C SER A 396 -10.11 3.10 22.70
N ALA A 397 -9.94 2.46 23.85
CA ALA A 397 -8.65 1.90 24.25
C ALA A 397 -8.10 0.90 23.21
N ALA A 398 -6.77 0.84 23.04
CA ALA A 398 -6.12 -0.16 22.20
C ALA A 398 -6.51 -1.59 22.67
N GLY A 399 -6.74 -2.53 21.74
CA GLY A 399 -7.24 -3.88 22.05
C GLY A 399 -8.78 -4.01 22.10
N SER A 400 -9.52 -2.94 21.79
CA SER A 400 -10.99 -2.94 21.73
C SER A 400 -11.57 -3.00 20.31
N GLU A 401 -10.75 -3.34 19.31
CA GLU A 401 -11.08 -3.30 17.88
C GLU A 401 -12.34 -4.12 17.58
N GLY A 402 -12.43 -5.34 18.11
CA GLY A 402 -13.59 -6.20 17.94
C GLY A 402 -14.88 -5.63 18.53
N LYS A 403 -14.80 -4.90 19.65
CA LYS A 403 -15.97 -4.24 20.26
C LYS A 403 -16.43 -3.04 19.43
N VAL A 404 -15.50 -2.28 18.85
CA VAL A 404 -15.82 -1.17 17.94
C VAL A 404 -16.49 -1.70 16.67
N VAL A 405 -15.99 -2.80 16.09
CA VAL A 405 -16.59 -3.48 14.92
C VAL A 405 -17.99 -4.01 15.24
N LEU A 406 -18.17 -4.66 16.39
CA LEU A 406 -19.45 -5.15 16.85
C LEU A 406 -20.47 -4.02 17.01
N ARG A 407 -20.08 -2.91 17.68
CA ARG A 407 -20.91 -1.73 17.91
C ARG A 407 -21.38 -1.11 16.58
N SER A 408 -20.46 -0.93 15.62
CA SER A 408 -20.78 -0.38 14.29
C SER A 408 -21.67 -1.31 13.46
N GLY A 409 -21.44 -2.63 13.54
CA GLY A 409 -22.29 -3.64 12.91
C GLY A 409 -23.72 -3.61 13.46
N VAL A 410 -23.89 -3.61 14.78
CA VAL A 410 -25.23 -3.65 15.41
C VAL A 410 -26.05 -2.40 15.07
N TRP A 411 -25.43 -1.22 15.06
CA TRP A 411 -26.10 0.01 14.65
C TRP A 411 -26.58 -0.05 13.19
N ALA A 412 -25.70 -0.48 12.29
CA ALA A 412 -26.03 -0.60 10.87
C ALA A 412 -27.12 -1.68 10.61
N GLY A 413 -27.09 -2.78 11.36
CA GLY A 413 -28.11 -3.82 11.35
C GLY A 413 -29.49 -3.29 11.77
N ALA A 414 -29.55 -2.52 12.84
CA ALA A 414 -30.79 -1.90 13.32
C ALA A 414 -31.39 -0.93 12.29
N VAL A 415 -30.55 -0.09 11.68
CA VAL A 415 -30.95 0.84 10.60
C VAL A 415 -31.49 0.08 9.40
N ALA A 416 -30.75 -0.91 8.89
CA ALA A 416 -31.16 -1.70 7.73
C ALA A 416 -32.47 -2.47 7.97
N ALA A 417 -32.65 -3.07 9.15
CA ALA A 417 -33.87 -3.80 9.50
C ALA A 417 -35.12 -2.90 9.49
N LEU A 418 -35.05 -1.69 10.06
CA LEU A 418 -36.17 -0.76 10.07
C LEU A 418 -36.40 -0.07 8.71
N VAL A 419 -35.36 0.15 7.91
CA VAL A 419 -35.53 0.55 6.50
C VAL A 419 -36.32 -0.52 5.73
N CYS A 420 -36.00 -1.80 5.90
CA CYS A 420 -36.75 -2.89 5.25
C CYS A 420 -38.23 -2.88 5.64
N LEU A 421 -38.50 -2.79 6.94
CA LEU A 421 -39.86 -2.74 7.46
C LEU A 421 -40.64 -1.55 6.88
N ALA A 422 -40.01 -0.36 6.85
CA ALA A 422 -40.64 0.85 6.35
C ALA A 422 -40.91 0.79 4.84
N LEU A 423 -40.01 0.18 4.05
CA LEU A 423 -40.23 -0.03 2.63
C LEU A 423 -41.35 -1.03 2.35
N LEU A 424 -41.46 -2.11 3.13
CA LEU A 424 -42.59 -3.04 3.05
C LEU A 424 -43.93 -2.36 3.42
N ALA A 425 -43.92 -1.47 4.42
CA ALA A 425 -45.08 -0.65 4.76
C ALA A 425 -45.45 0.33 3.63
N GLY A 426 -44.45 0.94 2.99
CA GLY A 426 -44.63 1.80 1.82
C GLY A 426 -45.24 1.07 0.62
N GLN A 427 -44.80 -0.17 0.35
CA GLN A 427 -45.40 -1.04 -0.66
C GLN A 427 -46.86 -1.37 -0.34
N HIS A 428 -47.17 -1.73 0.91
CA HIS A 428 -48.54 -1.99 1.33
C HIS A 428 -49.44 -0.77 1.16
N HIS A 429 -48.94 0.43 1.52
CA HIS A 429 -49.66 1.68 1.33
C HIS A 429 -49.92 1.97 -0.16
N TYR A 430 -48.93 1.74 -1.02
CA TYR A 430 -49.05 1.98 -2.45
C TYR A 430 -50.02 1.02 -3.16
N LEU A 431 -50.06 -0.25 -2.74
CA LEU A 431 -50.85 -1.31 -3.39
C LEU A 431 -52.29 -1.48 -2.85
N ARG A 432 -52.74 -0.63 -1.90
CA ARG A 432 -54.11 -0.55 -1.38
C ARG A 432 -54.88 -1.89 -1.26
N GLY A 433 -54.38 -2.89 -0.54
CA GLY A 433 -55.28 -3.99 -0.15
C GLY A 433 -54.71 -5.30 0.41
N THR A 434 -53.49 -5.72 0.08
CA THR A 434 -52.97 -7.02 0.53
C THR A 434 -51.94 -6.83 1.65
N ARG A 435 -52.25 -7.31 2.85
CA ARG A 435 -51.27 -7.35 3.95
C ARG A 435 -50.12 -8.27 3.54
N PRO A 436 -48.85 -7.85 3.70
CA PRO A 436 -47.74 -8.76 3.46
C PRO A 436 -47.88 -9.99 4.36
N ALA A 437 -47.60 -11.19 3.83
CA ALA A 437 -47.61 -12.40 4.63
C ALA A 437 -46.65 -12.23 5.83
N ALA A 438 -47.04 -12.67 7.02
CA ALA A 438 -46.24 -12.50 8.24
C ALA A 438 -44.80 -13.03 8.07
N GLY A 439 -44.61 -14.09 7.28
CA GLY A 439 -43.30 -14.63 6.93
C GLY A 439 -42.41 -13.66 6.12
N GLY A 440 -42.99 -12.83 5.24
CA GLY A 440 -42.24 -11.85 4.46
C GLY A 440 -41.74 -10.67 5.29
N VAL A 441 -42.52 -10.26 6.31
CA VAL A 441 -42.11 -9.22 7.27
C VAL A 441 -40.96 -9.71 8.15
N PHE A 442 -41.07 -10.94 8.67
CA PHE A 442 -40.03 -11.55 9.49
C PHE A 442 -38.74 -11.78 8.69
N ALA A 443 -38.83 -12.29 7.46
CA ALA A 443 -37.69 -12.49 6.58
C ALA A 443 -36.99 -11.17 6.22
N GLY A 444 -37.75 -10.10 5.95
CA GLY A 444 -37.19 -8.77 5.67
C GLY A 444 -36.50 -8.14 6.88
N LEU A 445 -37.04 -8.31 8.09
CA LEU A 445 -36.43 -7.80 9.32
C LEU A 445 -35.14 -8.54 9.66
N LEU A 446 -35.16 -9.88 9.64
CA LEU A 446 -33.99 -10.71 9.92
C LEU A 446 -32.92 -10.53 8.84
N GLY A 447 -33.31 -10.50 7.56
CA GLY A 447 -32.42 -10.24 6.44
C GLY A 447 -31.76 -8.87 6.52
N GLY A 448 -32.54 -7.82 6.80
CA GLY A 448 -32.02 -6.46 7.00
C GLY A 448 -31.02 -6.37 8.16
N LEU A 449 -31.29 -7.05 9.28
CA LEU A 449 -30.40 -7.08 10.43
C LEU A 449 -29.05 -7.72 10.10
N VAL A 450 -29.05 -8.91 9.49
CA VAL A 450 -27.82 -9.64 9.14
C VAL A 450 -27.00 -8.87 8.11
N VAL A 451 -27.65 -8.39 7.06
CA VAL A 451 -26.98 -7.66 5.97
C VAL A 451 -26.43 -6.33 6.47
N GLY A 452 -27.19 -5.59 7.27
CA GLY A 452 -26.72 -4.34 7.88
C GLY A 452 -25.57 -4.57 8.85
N PHE A 453 -25.60 -5.66 9.63
CA PHE A 453 -24.50 -6.04 10.52
C PHE A 453 -23.20 -6.31 9.75
N VAL A 454 -23.26 -7.13 8.70
CA VAL A 454 -22.10 -7.43 7.85
C VAL A 454 -21.57 -6.17 7.18
N GLY A 455 -22.46 -5.33 6.64
CA GLY A 455 -22.09 -4.05 6.03
C GLY A 455 -21.39 -3.10 7.01
N GLY A 456 -21.94 -2.96 8.22
CA GLY A 456 -21.37 -2.11 9.27
C GLY A 456 -20.03 -2.62 9.80
N ALA A 457 -19.90 -3.93 9.98
CA ALA A 457 -18.65 -4.57 10.40
C ALA A 457 -17.54 -4.42 9.34
N ALA A 458 -17.88 -4.65 8.07
CA ALA A 458 -16.94 -4.48 6.96
C ALA A 458 -16.49 -3.02 6.78
N GLY A 459 -17.44 -2.08 6.86
CA GLY A 459 -17.14 -0.64 6.81
C GLY A 459 -16.24 -0.18 7.96
N GLN A 460 -16.50 -0.66 9.19
CA GLN A 460 -15.65 -0.37 10.34
C GLN A 460 -14.28 -1.03 10.22
N GLY A 461 -14.20 -2.27 9.72
CA GLY A 461 -12.95 -2.98 9.49
C GLY A 461 -12.03 -2.24 8.51
N LEU A 462 -12.58 -1.69 7.43
CA LEU A 462 -11.83 -0.84 6.50
C LEU A 462 -11.29 0.43 7.19
N TYR A 463 -12.08 1.02 8.08
CA TYR A 463 -11.70 2.24 8.80
C TYR A 463 -10.61 2.02 9.86
N LEU A 464 -10.39 0.79 10.33
CA LEU A 464 -9.28 0.48 11.26
C LEU A 464 -7.90 0.72 10.63
N PHE A 465 -7.81 0.72 9.30
CA PHE A 465 -6.57 1.01 8.57
C PHE A 465 -6.36 2.52 8.32
N ALA A 466 -7.25 3.38 8.82
CA ALA A 466 -7.19 4.82 8.56
C ALA A 466 -6.07 5.51 9.37
N PRO A 467 -5.13 6.22 8.71
CA PRO A 467 -4.10 6.98 9.41
C PRO A 467 -4.72 8.19 10.14
N GLN A 468 -4.27 8.44 11.37
CA GLN A 468 -4.82 9.47 12.23
C GLN A 468 -4.54 10.89 11.69
N GLY A 469 -5.54 11.78 11.75
CA GLY A 469 -5.39 13.21 11.43
C GLY A 469 -5.14 13.53 9.94
N SER A 470 -5.25 12.54 9.05
CA SER A 470 -4.92 12.68 7.63
C SER A 470 -6.16 12.82 6.74
N VAL A 471 -5.99 13.47 5.59
CA VAL A 471 -7.01 13.48 4.51
C VAL A 471 -7.38 12.05 4.10
N LEU A 472 -6.41 11.12 4.12
CA LEU A 472 -6.64 9.71 3.85
C LEU A 472 -7.61 9.06 4.85
N GLY A 473 -7.59 9.50 6.12
CA GLY A 473 -8.55 9.04 7.13
C GLY A 473 -9.99 9.47 6.82
N LEU A 474 -10.19 10.70 6.34
CA LEU A 474 -11.52 11.17 5.88
C LEU A 474 -11.99 10.38 4.65
N VAL A 475 -11.10 10.12 3.70
CA VAL A 475 -11.41 9.31 2.51
C VAL A 475 -11.83 7.89 2.93
N LEU A 476 -11.08 7.24 3.82
CA LEU A 476 -11.41 5.89 4.30
C LEU A 476 -12.70 5.86 5.12
N GLN A 477 -13.04 6.94 5.82
CA GLN A 477 -14.33 7.06 6.50
C GLN A 477 -15.50 7.08 5.50
N VAL A 478 -15.40 7.90 4.45
CA VAL A 478 -16.41 7.93 3.39
C VAL A 478 -16.50 6.59 2.67
N LEU A 479 -15.36 5.95 2.39
CA LEU A 479 -15.31 4.61 1.78
C LEU A 479 -15.93 3.54 2.69
N GLY A 480 -15.72 3.61 4.00
CA GLY A 480 -16.33 2.68 4.97
C GLY A 480 -17.85 2.78 5.00
N TRP A 481 -18.40 4.00 4.98
CA TRP A 481 -19.85 4.23 4.87
C TRP A 481 -20.39 3.83 3.49
N THR A 482 -19.63 4.06 2.42
CA THR A 482 -19.96 3.63 1.05
C THR A 482 -20.04 2.11 0.95
N LEU A 483 -19.08 1.41 1.55
CA LEU A 483 -19.04 -0.06 1.61
C LEU A 483 -20.22 -0.61 2.43
N LEU A 484 -20.48 -0.01 3.60
CA LEU A 484 -21.65 -0.34 4.43
C LEU A 484 -22.94 -0.20 3.62
N GLY A 485 -23.15 0.95 2.98
CA GLY A 485 -24.34 1.22 2.19
C GLY A 485 -24.46 0.27 0.99
N GLY A 486 -23.36 0.01 0.28
CA GLY A 486 -23.33 -0.88 -0.88
C GLY A 486 -23.64 -2.34 -0.52
N LEU A 487 -23.04 -2.86 0.56
CA LEU A 487 -23.35 -4.20 1.06
C LEU A 487 -24.78 -4.28 1.59
N ALA A 488 -25.26 -3.22 2.25
CA ALA A 488 -26.66 -3.12 2.67
C ALA A 488 -27.61 -3.21 1.47
N GLY A 489 -27.46 -2.32 0.47
CA GLY A 489 -28.30 -2.30 -0.72
C GLY A 489 -28.22 -3.59 -1.55
N ALA A 490 -27.04 -4.21 -1.66
CA ALA A 490 -26.87 -5.49 -2.34
C ALA A 490 -27.63 -6.62 -1.61
N GLY A 491 -27.47 -6.71 -0.28
CA GLY A 491 -28.12 -7.76 0.51
C GLY A 491 -29.64 -7.60 0.64
N LEU A 492 -30.21 -6.43 0.32
CA LEU A 492 -31.66 -6.23 0.21
C LEU A 492 -32.25 -6.73 -1.12
N SER A 493 -31.42 -7.01 -2.12
CA SER A 493 -31.86 -7.43 -3.46
C SER A 493 -32.70 -8.71 -3.49
N PRO A 494 -32.45 -9.75 -2.68
CA PRO A 494 -33.32 -10.94 -2.61
C PRO A 494 -34.74 -10.65 -2.09
N PHE A 495 -34.93 -9.55 -1.34
CA PHE A 495 -36.21 -9.19 -0.73
C PHE A 495 -37.01 -8.20 -1.58
N ILE A 496 -36.40 -7.64 -2.62
CA ILE A 496 -37.00 -6.64 -3.49
C ILE A 496 -37.20 -7.24 -4.88
N PRO A 497 -38.46 -7.43 -5.33
CA PRO A 497 -38.74 -7.98 -6.65
C PRO A 497 -38.06 -7.14 -7.75
N ASN A 498 -37.39 -7.80 -8.70
CA ASN A 498 -36.73 -7.19 -9.86
C ASN A 498 -35.51 -6.29 -9.58
N LEU A 499 -34.96 -6.28 -8.36
CA LEU A 499 -33.70 -5.58 -8.05
C LEU A 499 -32.50 -6.51 -8.29
N LYS A 500 -31.66 -6.18 -9.27
CA LYS A 500 -30.36 -6.85 -9.43
C LYS A 500 -29.41 -6.43 -8.30
N TRP A 501 -28.64 -7.37 -7.76
CA TRP A 501 -27.67 -7.10 -6.69
C TRP A 501 -26.66 -6.00 -7.03
N THR A 502 -26.29 -5.84 -8.29
CA THR A 502 -25.39 -4.78 -8.76
C THR A 502 -26.02 -3.38 -8.66
N LEU A 503 -27.32 -3.27 -8.95
CA LEU A 503 -28.07 -2.02 -8.81
C LEU A 503 -28.30 -1.70 -7.33
N GLY A 504 -28.57 -2.74 -6.52
CA GLY A 504 -28.62 -2.63 -5.06
C GLY A 504 -27.30 -2.13 -4.49
N LEU A 505 -26.18 -2.67 -4.95
CA LEU A 505 -24.83 -2.26 -4.56
C LEU A 505 -24.56 -0.80 -4.93
N ALA A 506 -24.82 -0.40 -6.17
CA ALA A 506 -24.57 0.97 -6.64
C ALA A 506 -25.42 2.00 -5.90
N GLY A 507 -26.73 1.76 -5.77
CA GLY A 507 -27.63 2.65 -5.04
C GLY A 507 -27.33 2.71 -3.55
N GLY A 508 -26.99 1.56 -2.96
CA GLY A 508 -26.52 1.47 -1.60
C GLY A 508 -25.22 2.25 -1.37
N ALA A 509 -24.25 2.16 -2.29
CA ALA A 509 -22.98 2.88 -2.21
C ALA A 509 -23.18 4.40 -2.25
N VAL A 510 -24.04 4.88 -3.16
CA VAL A 510 -24.43 6.30 -3.22
C VAL A 510 -25.11 6.74 -1.91
N GLY A 511 -26.02 5.91 -1.38
CA GLY A 511 -26.66 6.18 -0.09
C GLY A 511 -25.69 6.17 1.09
N GLY A 512 -24.68 5.31 1.05
CA GLY A 512 -23.58 5.26 2.01
C GLY A 512 -22.73 6.53 1.98
N ALA A 513 -22.32 6.99 0.79
CA ALA A 513 -21.57 8.23 0.64
C ALA A 513 -22.37 9.47 1.07
N ALA A 514 -23.66 9.53 0.71
CA ALA A 514 -24.56 10.60 1.15
C ALA A 514 -24.77 10.58 2.68
N GLY A 515 -24.93 9.39 3.26
CA GLY A 515 -25.00 9.19 4.70
C GLY A 515 -23.72 9.63 5.42
N ALA A 516 -22.55 9.33 4.85
CA ALA A 516 -21.26 9.78 5.38
C ALA A 516 -21.14 11.31 5.38
N ALA A 517 -21.52 11.96 4.27
CA ALA A 517 -21.50 13.40 4.15
C ALA A 517 -22.42 14.08 5.18
N GLY A 518 -23.64 13.55 5.36
CA GLY A 518 -24.58 14.04 6.37
C GLY A 518 -24.09 13.81 7.80
N TYR A 519 -23.52 12.63 8.08
CA TYR A 519 -22.89 12.35 9.37
C TYR A 519 -21.78 13.35 9.67
N LEU A 520 -20.84 13.55 8.75
CA LEU A 520 -19.70 14.47 8.93
C LEU A 520 -20.16 15.92 9.10
N ALA A 521 -21.10 16.38 8.28
CA ALA A 521 -21.60 17.76 8.34
C ALA A 521 -22.33 18.05 9.65
N VAL A 522 -23.16 17.12 10.12
CA VAL A 522 -24.00 17.34 11.32
C VAL A 522 -23.26 16.99 12.61
N SER A 523 -22.37 16.00 12.61
CA SER A 523 -21.56 15.69 13.80
C SER A 523 -20.67 16.86 14.22
N ALA A 524 -20.21 17.68 13.26
CA ALA A 524 -19.43 18.88 13.53
C ALA A 524 -20.22 20.02 14.21
N ALA A 525 -21.54 20.08 14.04
CA ALA A 525 -22.37 21.22 14.48
C ALA A 525 -23.44 20.87 15.53
N GLY A 526 -23.96 19.65 15.51
CA GLY A 526 -25.09 19.18 16.34
C GLY A 526 -24.76 17.98 17.24
N GLY A 527 -23.49 17.57 17.30
CA GLY A 527 -23.03 16.43 18.08
C GLY A 527 -23.22 15.08 17.37
N GLU A 528 -22.53 14.05 17.88
CA GLU A 528 -22.42 12.77 17.19
C GLU A 528 -23.74 12.01 17.06
N VAL A 529 -24.63 12.17 18.05
CA VAL A 529 -25.98 11.56 18.02
C VAL A 529 -26.78 12.12 16.85
N ALA A 530 -26.81 13.44 16.69
CA ALA A 530 -27.47 14.08 15.55
C ALA A 530 -26.84 13.66 14.22
N GLY A 531 -25.50 13.54 14.19
CA GLY A 531 -24.76 13.02 13.03
C GLY A 531 -25.21 11.62 12.63
N ARG A 532 -25.30 10.67 13.58
CA ARG A 532 -25.76 9.30 13.31
C ARG A 532 -27.21 9.26 12.85
N LEU A 533 -28.11 10.04 13.46
CA LEU A 533 -29.52 10.13 13.05
C LEU A 533 -29.66 10.63 11.60
N VAL A 534 -28.94 11.69 11.24
CA VAL A 534 -28.95 12.25 9.87
C VAL A 534 -28.29 11.29 8.88
N GLY A 535 -27.19 10.64 9.26
CA GLY A 535 -26.53 9.62 8.45
C GLY A 535 -27.46 8.44 8.15
N GLY A 536 -28.19 7.94 9.16
CA GLY A 536 -29.19 6.88 9.01
C GLY A 536 -30.39 7.30 8.16
N LEU A 537 -30.87 8.54 8.34
CA LEU A 537 -31.96 9.12 7.54
C LEU A 537 -31.60 9.20 6.06
N LEU A 538 -30.44 9.77 5.72
CA LEU A 538 -30.00 9.92 4.34
C LEU A 538 -29.72 8.56 3.68
N LEU A 539 -29.08 7.65 4.41
CA LEU A 539 -28.87 6.28 3.94
C LEU A 539 -30.21 5.59 3.62
N GLY A 540 -31.18 5.68 4.53
CA GLY A 540 -32.53 5.15 4.32
C GLY A 540 -33.25 5.83 3.16
N PHE A 541 -33.16 7.15 3.03
CA PHE A 541 -33.77 7.92 1.93
C PHE A 541 -33.25 7.46 0.57
N CYS A 542 -31.93 7.35 0.41
CA CYS A 542 -31.30 6.94 -0.83
C CYS A 542 -31.63 5.49 -1.21
N ILE A 543 -31.65 4.58 -0.22
CA ILE A 543 -32.08 3.18 -0.44
C ILE A 543 -33.53 3.16 -0.91
N GLY A 544 -34.44 3.85 -0.21
CA GLY A 544 -35.86 3.88 -0.59
C GLY A 544 -36.12 4.52 -1.96
N LEU A 545 -35.41 5.61 -2.27
CA LEU A 545 -35.46 6.25 -3.58
C LEU A 545 -34.98 5.29 -4.67
N MET A 546 -33.85 4.60 -4.46
CA MET A 546 -33.32 3.63 -5.42
C MET A 546 -34.31 2.50 -5.68
N VAL A 547 -34.91 1.92 -4.64
CA VAL A 547 -35.89 0.83 -4.80
C VAL A 547 -37.05 1.26 -5.71
N ALA A 548 -37.57 2.47 -5.50
CA ALA A 548 -38.66 2.96 -6.33
C ALA A 548 -38.23 3.41 -7.73
N VAL A 549 -37.00 3.90 -7.91
CA VAL A 549 -36.44 4.20 -9.24
C VAL A 549 -36.22 2.92 -10.03
N VAL A 550 -35.68 1.87 -9.41
CA VAL A 550 -35.52 0.55 -10.04
C VAL A 550 -36.89 -0.02 -10.39
N GLU A 551 -37.85 0.01 -9.47
CA GLU A 551 -39.21 -0.46 -9.75
C GLU A 551 -39.90 0.36 -10.86
N ALA A 552 -39.61 1.65 -10.98
CA ALA A 552 -40.13 2.51 -12.05
C ALA A 552 -39.42 2.28 -13.40
N ALA A 553 -38.11 2.00 -13.38
CA ALA A 553 -37.29 1.77 -14.58
C ALA A 553 -37.60 0.43 -15.27
N PHE A 554 -38.15 -0.55 -14.53
CA PHE A 554 -38.52 -1.86 -15.08
C PHE A 554 -39.99 -1.98 -15.52
N ARG A 555 -40.80 -0.91 -15.43
CA ARG A 555 -42.17 -0.93 -15.96
C ARG A 555 -42.21 -0.32 -17.34
N ARG A 556 -42.35 -1.17 -18.37
CA ARG A 556 -43.09 -0.88 -19.61
C ARG A 556 -43.11 -2.11 -20.53
N ALA A 557 -43.98 -3.07 -20.21
CA ALA A 557 -44.49 -4.05 -21.18
C ALA A 557 -46.00 -3.86 -21.29
N TRP A 558 -46.51 -3.69 -22.50
CA TRP A 558 -47.94 -3.61 -22.78
C TRP A 558 -48.26 -4.38 -24.06
N LEU A 559 -49.52 -4.79 -24.20
CA LEU A 559 -50.06 -5.34 -25.42
C LEU A 559 -50.74 -4.23 -26.22
N GLU A 560 -50.38 -4.11 -27.48
CA GLU A 560 -51.17 -3.42 -28.49
C GLU A 560 -52.10 -4.43 -29.15
N VAL A 561 -53.39 -4.26 -28.93
CA VAL A 561 -54.44 -5.18 -29.40
C VAL A 561 -55.21 -4.45 -30.50
N ARG A 562 -55.04 -4.90 -31.75
CA ARG A 562 -55.63 -4.28 -32.93
C ARG A 562 -56.85 -5.07 -33.41
N PHE A 563 -58.02 -4.44 -33.40
CA PHE A 563 -59.29 -4.93 -33.92
C PHE A 563 -59.49 -4.42 -35.36
N GLY A 564 -59.23 -5.28 -36.35
CA GLY A 564 -59.35 -4.92 -37.76
C GLY A 564 -58.42 -3.76 -38.20
N ALA A 565 -58.86 -2.95 -39.17
CA ALA A 565 -58.00 -1.94 -39.81
C ALA A 565 -57.94 -0.57 -39.11
N ARG A 566 -58.79 -0.29 -38.11
CA ARG A 566 -58.96 1.08 -37.57
C ARG A 566 -59.04 1.22 -36.04
N GLU A 567 -59.06 0.14 -35.27
CA GLU A 567 -59.20 0.21 -33.82
C GLU A 567 -58.05 -0.52 -33.11
N THR A 568 -57.31 0.18 -32.25
CA THR A 568 -56.22 -0.37 -31.45
C THR A 568 -56.41 0.04 -30.00
N ILE A 569 -56.36 -0.92 -29.08
CA ILE A 569 -56.37 -0.66 -27.64
C ILE A 569 -55.04 -1.10 -27.01
N THR A 570 -54.70 -0.49 -25.89
CA THR A 570 -53.48 -0.81 -25.15
C THR A 570 -53.82 -1.44 -23.81
N VAL A 571 -53.22 -2.59 -23.50
CA VAL A 571 -53.42 -3.31 -22.23
C VAL A 571 -52.08 -3.52 -21.54
N THR A 572 -51.92 -2.99 -20.33
CA THR A 572 -50.67 -3.13 -19.57
C THR A 572 -50.46 -4.57 -19.08
N LEU A 573 -49.22 -5.04 -19.15
CA LEU A 573 -48.86 -6.38 -18.71
C LEU A 573 -48.27 -6.36 -17.29
N GLY A 574 -48.60 -7.39 -16.51
CA GLY A 574 -48.11 -7.59 -15.16
C GLY A 574 -47.94 -9.08 -14.82
N PRO A 575 -47.74 -9.44 -13.54
CA PRO A 575 -47.65 -10.84 -13.12
C PRO A 575 -49.00 -11.57 -13.22
N GLU A 576 -50.12 -10.85 -13.19
CA GLU A 576 -51.43 -11.44 -13.49
C GLU A 576 -51.64 -11.60 -15.01
N PRO A 577 -52.09 -12.77 -15.48
CA PRO A 577 -52.23 -13.05 -16.90
C PRO A 577 -53.39 -12.31 -17.54
N VAL A 578 -53.09 -11.53 -18.58
CA VAL A 578 -54.07 -10.97 -19.51
C VAL A 578 -54.54 -12.11 -20.42
N LYS A 579 -55.82 -12.45 -20.33
CA LYS A 579 -56.44 -13.57 -21.06
C LYS A 579 -57.13 -13.09 -22.32
N ILE A 580 -56.89 -13.74 -23.45
CA ILE A 580 -57.43 -13.38 -24.77
C ILE A 580 -58.15 -14.59 -25.36
N GLY A 581 -59.39 -14.42 -25.82
CA GLY A 581 -60.20 -15.53 -26.36
C GLY A 581 -61.63 -15.15 -26.72
N GLY A 582 -62.38 -16.12 -27.23
CA GLY A 582 -63.74 -15.94 -27.75
C GLY A 582 -64.85 -15.87 -26.69
N ASP A 583 -64.57 -16.23 -25.43
CA ASP A 583 -65.52 -16.12 -24.33
C ASP A 583 -65.29 -14.83 -23.52
N ALA A 584 -66.25 -13.90 -23.63
CA ALA A 584 -66.20 -12.60 -22.96
C ALA A 584 -66.28 -12.68 -21.43
N LYS A 585 -66.72 -13.80 -20.85
CA LYS A 585 -66.76 -13.99 -19.38
C LYS A 585 -65.43 -14.51 -18.82
N LEU A 586 -64.61 -15.16 -19.65
CA LEU A 586 -63.35 -15.79 -19.23
C LEU A 586 -62.10 -14.98 -19.62
N CYS A 587 -62.22 -14.08 -20.59
CA CYS A 587 -61.11 -13.35 -21.18
C CYS A 587 -61.17 -11.85 -20.88
N THR A 588 -60.01 -11.27 -20.60
CA THR A 588 -59.80 -9.83 -20.42
C THR A 588 -59.95 -9.09 -21.75
N VAL A 589 -59.55 -9.73 -22.86
CA VAL A 589 -59.70 -9.22 -24.23
C VAL A 589 -60.53 -10.22 -25.02
N TRP A 590 -61.68 -9.75 -25.52
CA TRP A 590 -62.56 -10.57 -26.34
C TRP A 590 -62.12 -10.59 -27.80
N ALA A 591 -61.92 -11.78 -28.36
CA ALA A 591 -61.54 -12.00 -29.75
C ALA A 591 -62.59 -12.86 -30.45
N ARG A 592 -63.38 -12.25 -31.33
CA ARG A 592 -64.45 -12.92 -32.09
C ARG A 592 -63.84 -13.96 -33.06
N GLY A 593 -64.35 -15.19 -33.01
CA GLY A 593 -63.88 -16.29 -33.84
C GLY A 593 -62.66 -17.04 -33.28
N ALA A 594 -62.19 -16.72 -32.06
CA ALA A 594 -61.13 -17.45 -31.38
C ALA A 594 -61.67 -18.54 -30.44
N ALA A 595 -60.79 -19.45 -30.00
CA ALA A 595 -61.11 -20.43 -28.96
C ALA A 595 -61.56 -19.73 -27.66
N PRO A 596 -62.40 -20.37 -26.80
CA PRO A 596 -62.94 -19.76 -25.57
C PRO A 596 -61.88 -19.07 -24.70
N LEU A 597 -60.69 -19.67 -24.65
CA LEU A 597 -59.46 -19.06 -24.16
C LEU A 597 -58.33 -19.44 -25.12
N ALA A 598 -57.74 -18.46 -25.81
CA ALA A 598 -56.73 -18.69 -26.84
C ALA A 598 -55.31 -18.44 -26.32
N LEU A 599 -55.05 -17.26 -25.75
CA LEU A 599 -53.72 -16.87 -25.25
C LEU A 599 -53.79 -16.29 -23.84
N ARG A 600 -52.70 -16.44 -23.08
CA ARG A 600 -52.44 -15.69 -21.85
C ARG A 600 -51.08 -15.01 -21.95
N PHE A 601 -51.05 -13.71 -21.65
CA PHE A 601 -49.81 -12.95 -21.56
C PHE A 601 -49.57 -12.50 -20.12
N PHE A 602 -48.39 -12.79 -19.58
CA PHE A 602 -47.97 -12.34 -18.25
C PHE A 602 -46.47 -12.09 -18.22
N VAL A 603 -46.01 -11.33 -17.22
CA VAL A 603 -44.58 -11.10 -16.99
C VAL A 603 -44.09 -12.08 -15.94
N ARG A 604 -43.10 -12.90 -16.29
CA ARG A 604 -42.41 -13.83 -15.37
C ARG A 604 -40.90 -13.63 -15.55
N ASP A 605 -40.18 -13.48 -14.44
CA ASP A 605 -38.72 -13.25 -14.43
C ASP A 605 -38.25 -12.09 -15.32
N GLY A 606 -39.03 -11.00 -15.37
CA GLY A 606 -38.72 -9.81 -16.16
C GLY A 606 -38.92 -9.96 -17.68
N SER A 607 -39.44 -11.10 -18.15
CA SER A 607 -39.75 -11.36 -19.56
C SER A 607 -41.25 -11.54 -19.76
N VAL A 608 -41.77 -11.10 -20.91
CA VAL A 608 -43.17 -11.36 -21.28
C VAL A 608 -43.28 -12.80 -21.79
N VAL A 609 -44.19 -13.57 -21.22
CA VAL A 609 -44.48 -14.94 -21.62
C VAL A 609 -45.85 -14.98 -22.28
N CYS A 610 -45.92 -15.61 -23.44
CA CYS A 610 -47.15 -15.96 -24.15
C CYS A 610 -47.42 -17.46 -23.94
N ASP A 611 -48.42 -17.77 -23.12
CA ASP A 611 -48.97 -19.11 -22.93
C ASP A 611 -50.11 -19.32 -23.94
N ASP A 612 -49.88 -20.19 -24.91
CA ASP A 612 -50.90 -20.61 -25.87
C ASP A 612 -51.71 -21.76 -25.26
N ALA A 613 -52.93 -21.42 -24.82
CA ALA A 613 -53.82 -22.36 -24.14
C ALA A 613 -54.38 -23.44 -25.08
N VAL A 614 -54.37 -23.19 -26.39
CA VAL A 614 -54.84 -24.14 -27.42
C VAL A 614 -53.74 -25.14 -27.75
N MET A 615 -52.52 -24.65 -27.96
CA MET A 615 -51.35 -25.46 -28.31
C MET A 615 -50.61 -26.04 -27.09
N LYS A 616 -51.01 -25.65 -25.86
CA LYS A 616 -50.36 -26.00 -24.59
C LYS A 616 -48.85 -25.73 -24.61
N ARG A 617 -48.46 -24.55 -25.10
CA ARG A 617 -47.05 -24.17 -25.27
C ARG A 617 -46.81 -22.77 -24.73
N GLU A 618 -45.84 -22.65 -23.84
CA GLU A 618 -45.31 -21.35 -23.39
C GLU A 618 -44.18 -20.89 -24.32
N THR A 619 -44.21 -19.61 -24.70
CA THR A 619 -43.19 -18.98 -25.54
C THR A 619 -42.78 -17.64 -24.95
N ALA A 620 -41.49 -17.33 -24.96
CA ALA A 620 -41.00 -16.01 -24.60
C ALA A 620 -41.36 -15.02 -25.71
N ALA A 621 -42.05 -13.94 -25.36
CA ALA A 621 -42.50 -12.91 -26.27
C ALA A 621 -41.64 -11.65 -26.10
N ALA A 622 -40.77 -11.37 -27.07
CA ALA A 622 -39.95 -10.16 -27.10
C ALA A 622 -40.73 -8.95 -27.64
N ASP A 623 -40.10 -7.77 -27.61
CA ASP A 623 -40.66 -6.57 -28.27
C ASP A 623 -40.97 -6.86 -29.75
N GLY A 624 -42.16 -6.45 -30.21
CA GLY A 624 -42.64 -6.69 -31.57
C GLY A 624 -43.20 -8.09 -31.81
N PHE A 625 -43.21 -8.99 -30.82
CA PHE A 625 -43.88 -10.29 -30.94
C PHE A 625 -45.36 -10.09 -31.26
N SER A 626 -45.83 -10.59 -32.40
CA SER A 626 -47.19 -10.40 -32.88
C SER A 626 -47.88 -11.73 -33.16
N LYS A 627 -49.13 -11.87 -32.74
CA LYS A 627 -49.93 -13.08 -32.96
C LYS A 627 -51.38 -12.74 -33.24
N GLU A 628 -51.94 -13.39 -34.25
CA GLU A 628 -53.34 -13.25 -34.61
C GLU A 628 -54.21 -14.26 -33.86
N VAL A 629 -55.32 -13.78 -33.31
CA VAL A 629 -56.28 -14.54 -32.53
C VAL A 629 -57.67 -14.12 -32.95
N GLY A 630 -58.35 -14.95 -33.74
CA GLY A 630 -59.66 -14.61 -34.32
C GLY A 630 -59.58 -13.34 -35.18
N ASN A 631 -60.35 -12.32 -34.82
CA ASN A 631 -60.37 -11.03 -35.51
C ASN A 631 -59.38 -9.97 -34.95
N VAL A 632 -58.45 -10.37 -34.09
CA VAL A 632 -57.57 -9.46 -33.34
C VAL A 632 -56.10 -9.80 -33.57
N THR A 633 -55.27 -8.80 -33.84
CA THR A 633 -53.81 -8.93 -33.84
C THR A 633 -53.25 -8.38 -32.53
N VAL A 634 -52.52 -9.20 -31.77
CA VAL A 634 -51.93 -8.82 -30.49
C VAL A 634 -50.43 -8.66 -30.68
N THR A 635 -49.88 -7.49 -30.35
CA THR A 635 -48.45 -7.19 -30.45
C THR A 635 -47.89 -6.80 -29.09
N VAL A 636 -46.83 -7.47 -28.65
CA VAL A 636 -46.11 -7.13 -27.43
C VAL A 636 -45.22 -5.93 -27.70
N ARG A 637 -45.32 -4.91 -26.86
CA ARG A 637 -44.42 -3.77 -26.86
C ARG A 637 -43.68 -3.68 -25.54
N THR A 638 -42.36 -3.52 -25.62
CA THR A 638 -41.52 -3.22 -24.45
C THR A 638 -40.70 -1.98 -24.77
N GLY A 639 -40.95 -0.85 -24.10
CA GLY A 639 -40.31 0.39 -24.53
C GLY A 639 -40.21 1.51 -23.51
N SER A 640 -39.00 2.06 -23.41
CA SER A 640 -38.64 3.44 -23.06
C SER A 640 -39.06 4.46 -24.14
N GLY A 641 -40.16 4.21 -24.85
CA GLY A 641 -40.78 5.14 -25.83
C GLY A 641 -41.95 5.92 -25.22
N ALA A 642 -42.28 7.07 -25.81
CA ALA A 642 -43.30 8.01 -25.35
C ALA A 642 -44.65 7.33 -24.99
N ALA A 643 -45.27 7.79 -23.90
CA ALA A 643 -46.55 7.26 -23.43
C ALA A 643 -47.64 7.43 -24.50
N PRO A 644 -48.48 6.41 -24.79
CA PRO A 644 -49.62 6.57 -25.68
C PRO A 644 -50.69 7.50 -25.04
N PRO A 645 -51.48 8.23 -25.86
CA PRO A 645 -52.50 9.14 -25.34
C PRO A 645 -53.58 8.38 -24.57
N ALA A 646 -54.14 9.02 -23.54
CA ALA A 646 -55.18 8.46 -22.70
C ALA A 646 -56.43 8.03 -23.51
N PRO A 647 -57.17 6.99 -23.08
CA PRO A 647 -58.40 6.57 -23.75
C PRO A 647 -59.43 7.71 -23.76
N PRO A 648 -60.27 7.83 -24.81
CA PRO A 648 -61.26 8.89 -24.90
C PRO A 648 -62.28 8.79 -23.77
N VAL A 649 -62.57 9.93 -23.13
CA VAL A 649 -63.52 10.06 -22.02
C VAL A 649 -64.92 9.61 -22.46
N PRO A 650 -65.68 8.85 -21.65
CA PRO A 650 -67.08 8.54 -21.95
C PRO A 650 -67.91 9.84 -22.06
N ARG A 651 -68.80 9.88 -23.06
CA ARG A 651 -69.69 11.01 -23.32
C ARG A 651 -70.50 11.35 -22.06
N PRO A 652 -70.59 12.63 -21.62
CA PRO A 652 -71.39 12.99 -20.44
C PRO A 652 -72.87 12.63 -20.63
N ALA A 653 -73.48 12.08 -19.58
CA ALA A 653 -74.92 11.89 -19.52
C ALA A 653 -75.64 13.26 -19.56
N ALA A 654 -76.78 13.31 -20.27
CA ALA A 654 -77.59 14.52 -20.40
C ALA A 654 -78.00 15.08 -19.03
N PRO A 655 -77.99 16.41 -18.83
CA PRO A 655 -78.30 17.00 -17.53
C PRO A 655 -79.79 16.86 -17.20
N ALA A 656 -80.07 16.39 -15.99
CA ALA A 656 -81.40 16.44 -15.40
C ALA A 656 -81.74 17.88 -14.96
N ARG A 657 -83.00 18.25 -15.17
CA ARG A 657 -83.62 19.57 -14.90
C ARG A 657 -83.61 19.89 -13.39
N PRO A 658 -83.26 21.12 -12.94
CA PRO A 658 -83.42 21.51 -11.54
C PRO A 658 -84.82 22.09 -11.26
N GLU A 659 -85.47 21.63 -10.19
CA GLU A 659 -86.61 22.29 -9.52
C GLU A 659 -86.13 23.14 -8.31
N PRO A 660 -86.93 24.13 -7.85
CA PRO A 660 -86.40 25.38 -7.30
C PRO A 660 -86.74 25.64 -5.82
N ALA A 661 -85.90 26.44 -5.15
CA ALA A 661 -86.29 27.40 -4.09
C ALA A 661 -85.09 28.36 -3.84
N ARG A 662 -85.12 29.68 -4.08
CA ARG A 662 -85.80 30.83 -3.42
C ARG A 662 -85.27 31.17 -2.00
N PRO A 663 -85.27 32.46 -1.55
CA PRO A 663 -84.29 33.49 -1.90
C PRO A 663 -83.82 34.40 -0.70
N LYS A 664 -82.92 35.36 -1.02
CA LYS A 664 -82.62 36.69 -0.38
C LYS A 664 -81.66 36.75 0.83
N PRO A 665 -81.07 37.94 1.15
CA PRO A 665 -80.99 39.26 0.45
C PRO A 665 -79.50 39.75 0.24
N ALA A 666 -79.10 40.55 -0.78
CA ALA A 666 -79.37 41.98 -1.13
C ALA A 666 -78.91 42.97 -0.03
N ASP A 667 -78.20 44.09 -0.26
CA ASP A 667 -77.52 44.81 -1.36
C ASP A 667 -76.46 45.72 -0.66
N ASP A 668 -75.46 46.36 -1.30
CA ASP A 668 -75.52 47.73 -1.85
C ASP A 668 -74.12 48.02 -2.49
N ASP A 669 -74.01 48.23 -3.82
CA ASP A 669 -73.98 49.53 -4.56
C ASP A 669 -72.56 50.14 -4.71
N TYR A 670 -72.10 50.76 -5.82
CA TYR A 670 -72.68 51.16 -7.11
C TYR A 670 -71.54 51.36 -8.15
N ASP A 671 -71.87 51.07 -9.42
CA ASP A 671 -71.54 51.78 -10.67
C ASP A 671 -70.22 51.71 -11.49
N ALA A 672 -70.50 51.54 -12.80
CA ALA A 672 -69.82 52.01 -14.01
C ALA A 672 -68.67 51.20 -14.64
N LEU A 673 -69.03 50.40 -15.65
CA LEU A 673 -68.15 50.02 -16.78
C LEU A 673 -68.14 51.15 -17.83
N PRO A 674 -67.01 51.41 -18.52
CA PRO A 674 -66.88 50.84 -19.88
C PRO A 674 -65.44 50.53 -20.37
N MET A 675 -65.40 49.61 -21.36
CA MET A 675 -64.48 49.49 -22.51
C MET A 675 -62.99 49.12 -22.32
N LEU A 676 -62.61 48.11 -23.11
CA LEU A 676 -61.28 47.68 -23.55
C LEU A 676 -60.24 48.81 -23.74
N MET A 677 -58.99 48.57 -23.33
CA MET A 677 -57.78 48.64 -24.18
C MET A 677 -56.56 48.09 -23.42
N SER A 678 -55.83 47.15 -24.02
CA SER A 678 -54.46 46.78 -23.61
C SER A 678 -53.45 47.76 -24.21
N PRO A 679 -52.44 48.23 -23.46
CA PRO A 679 -51.34 49.00 -24.02
C PRO A 679 -50.17 48.12 -24.55
N PRO A 680 -49.32 48.68 -25.45
CA PRO A 680 -48.50 47.95 -26.42
C PRO A 680 -47.06 47.63 -25.95
N PRO A 681 -46.30 46.82 -26.73
CA PRO A 681 -44.88 46.54 -26.49
C PRO A 681 -43.96 47.50 -27.27
N ALA A 682 -42.72 47.68 -26.80
CA ALA A 682 -41.60 48.28 -27.55
C ALA A 682 -40.25 47.77 -27.01
N PRO A 683 -39.11 47.93 -27.72
CA PRO A 683 -38.78 47.29 -29.00
C PRO A 683 -37.43 46.52 -28.96
N ALA A 684 -37.15 45.74 -30.01
CA ALA A 684 -35.95 44.91 -30.18
C ALA A 684 -34.66 45.69 -30.51
N LYS A 685 -33.49 45.14 -30.10
CA LYS A 685 -32.13 45.47 -30.61
C LYS A 685 -31.28 44.20 -30.79
N GLU A 686 -30.39 44.27 -31.78
CA GLU A 686 -29.66 43.23 -32.53
C GLU A 686 -28.66 42.32 -31.79
N PRO A 687 -28.26 41.18 -32.41
CA PRO A 687 -27.27 40.24 -31.87
C PRO A 687 -25.80 40.63 -32.18
N PRO A 688 -24.82 40.29 -31.30
CA PRO A 688 -23.41 40.60 -31.49
C PRO A 688 -22.64 39.58 -32.36
N LYS A 689 -21.59 40.09 -33.02
CA LYS A 689 -20.72 39.48 -34.05
C LYS A 689 -19.67 38.50 -33.47
N PRO A 690 -19.23 37.46 -34.22
CA PRO A 690 -18.26 36.47 -33.72
C PRO A 690 -16.78 36.90 -33.85
N PRO A 691 -15.88 36.39 -32.99
CA PRO A 691 -14.45 36.71 -33.02
C PRO A 691 -13.63 35.87 -34.02
N ALA A 692 -12.50 36.44 -34.45
CA ALA A 692 -11.62 36.00 -35.54
C ALA A 692 -10.64 34.84 -35.17
N PRO A 693 -10.11 34.11 -36.17
CA PRO A 693 -9.21 32.96 -35.96
C PRO A 693 -7.74 33.36 -35.74
N PRO A 694 -6.94 32.57 -35.00
CA PRO A 694 -5.52 32.85 -34.78
C PRO A 694 -4.60 32.32 -35.90
N VAL A 695 -3.51 33.07 -36.14
CA VAL A 695 -2.40 32.83 -37.08
C VAL A 695 -1.29 31.99 -36.40
N PRO A 696 -0.54 31.13 -37.11
CA PRO A 696 0.39 30.19 -36.50
C PRO A 696 1.77 30.81 -36.22
N GLN A 697 2.35 30.51 -35.05
CA GLN A 697 3.76 30.78 -34.74
C GLN A 697 4.55 29.48 -34.49
N ALA A 698 5.79 29.53 -34.94
CA ALA A 698 6.72 28.44 -35.14
C ALA A 698 7.14 27.70 -33.85
N GLY A 699 7.10 26.37 -33.90
CA GLY A 699 7.66 25.49 -32.88
C GLY A 699 9.15 25.27 -33.08
N VAL A 700 9.92 25.53 -32.02
CA VAL A 700 11.33 25.13 -31.87
C VAL A 700 11.40 23.61 -31.78
N ILE A 701 12.27 23.02 -32.59
CA ILE A 701 12.57 21.58 -32.63
C ILE A 701 13.59 21.23 -31.54
N ALA A 702 13.27 20.22 -30.72
CA ALA A 702 14.22 19.48 -29.88
C ALA A 702 13.91 17.96 -30.00
N PRO A 703 14.92 17.08 -29.88
CA PRO A 703 15.07 15.93 -30.76
C PRO A 703 14.23 14.71 -30.38
N SER A 704 13.78 14.00 -31.41
CA SER A 704 13.11 12.70 -31.32
C SER A 704 14.07 11.63 -30.78
N ALA A 705 13.73 11.04 -29.63
CA ALA A 705 14.32 9.79 -29.18
C ALA A 705 13.81 8.65 -30.08
N ARG A 706 14.74 7.92 -30.70
CA ARG A 706 14.48 6.72 -31.52
C ARG A 706 13.55 5.71 -30.82
N PRO A 707 12.60 5.09 -31.53
CA PRO A 707 12.00 3.84 -31.07
C PRO A 707 13.10 2.76 -30.97
N LYS A 708 13.21 2.12 -29.80
CA LYS A 708 14.05 0.93 -29.63
C LYS A 708 13.52 -0.21 -30.52
N PRO A 709 14.39 -1.05 -31.11
CA PRO A 709 13.96 -2.27 -31.79
C PRO A 709 13.28 -3.22 -30.79
N PRO A 710 12.31 -4.04 -31.23
CA PRO A 710 11.70 -5.04 -30.37
C PRO A 710 12.75 -6.09 -29.96
N VAL A 711 12.81 -6.35 -28.66
CA VAL A 711 13.61 -7.44 -28.09
C VAL A 711 12.98 -8.77 -28.54
N PRO A 712 13.75 -9.75 -29.05
CA PRO A 712 13.20 -11.06 -29.38
C PRO A 712 12.73 -11.75 -28.10
N THR A 713 11.43 -12.00 -28.01
CA THR A 713 10.84 -12.88 -27.00
C THR A 713 11.39 -14.28 -27.20
N GLY A 714 12.06 -14.83 -26.18
CA GLY A 714 12.52 -16.21 -26.17
C GLY A 714 11.36 -17.21 -26.33
N PRO A 715 11.68 -18.49 -26.63
CA PRO A 715 10.67 -19.50 -26.91
C PRO A 715 9.73 -19.68 -25.70
N PRO A 716 8.43 -19.92 -25.94
CA PRO A 716 7.44 -20.04 -24.86
C PRO A 716 7.81 -21.22 -23.95
N LYS A 717 7.82 -20.94 -22.64
CA LYS A 717 8.05 -21.93 -21.59
C LYS A 717 6.94 -22.99 -21.66
N PRO A 718 7.26 -24.29 -21.58
CA PRO A 718 6.24 -25.35 -21.63
C PRO A 718 5.22 -25.18 -20.50
N ALA A 719 3.94 -25.35 -20.85
CA ALA A 719 2.84 -25.26 -19.91
C ALA A 719 3.04 -26.25 -18.75
N PRO A 720 2.79 -25.83 -17.50
CA PRO A 720 2.87 -26.74 -16.36
C PRO A 720 1.83 -27.86 -16.51
N PRO A 721 2.12 -29.09 -16.02
CA PRO A 721 1.19 -30.21 -16.09
C PRO A 721 -0.11 -29.86 -15.36
N ALA A 722 -1.24 -30.22 -15.98
CA ALA A 722 -2.57 -29.94 -15.46
C ALA A 722 -2.73 -30.50 -14.03
N ALA A 723 -3.22 -29.66 -13.13
CA ALA A 723 -3.57 -30.04 -11.77
C ALA A 723 -4.54 -31.25 -11.77
N PRO A 724 -4.46 -32.17 -10.79
CA PRO A 724 -5.36 -33.31 -10.72
C PRO A 724 -6.81 -32.84 -10.65
N LYS A 725 -7.62 -33.28 -11.62
CA LYS A 725 -9.05 -32.95 -11.69
C LYS A 725 -9.72 -33.51 -10.44
N SER A 726 -10.50 -32.67 -9.74
CA SER A 726 -11.32 -33.08 -8.60
C SER A 726 -12.12 -34.34 -8.96
N PRO A 727 -12.22 -35.36 -8.09
CA PRO A 727 -13.00 -36.58 -8.35
C PRO A 727 -14.50 -36.30 -8.59
N ASP A 728 -14.93 -35.09 -8.25
CA ASP A 728 -16.31 -34.63 -8.38
C ASP A 728 -16.57 -33.85 -9.69
N ALA A 729 -15.54 -33.69 -10.53
CA ALA A 729 -15.63 -32.96 -11.79
C ALA A 729 -16.03 -33.87 -12.95
N CYS A 730 -16.91 -33.37 -13.82
CA CYS A 730 -17.30 -34.06 -15.05
C CYS A 730 -16.05 -34.38 -15.89
N PRO A 731 -15.84 -35.64 -16.29
CA PRO A 731 -14.63 -36.03 -17.02
C PRO A 731 -14.48 -35.30 -18.35
N THR A 732 -15.60 -34.90 -18.96
CA THR A 732 -15.65 -34.23 -20.26
C THR A 732 -15.39 -32.72 -20.17
N CYS A 733 -16.05 -31.98 -19.26
CA CYS A 733 -15.98 -30.52 -19.23
C CYS A 733 -15.37 -29.92 -17.95
N GLY A 734 -15.03 -30.73 -16.96
CA GLY A 734 -14.38 -30.29 -15.72
C GLY A 734 -15.27 -29.56 -14.72
N ARG A 735 -16.59 -29.42 -14.97
CA ARG A 735 -17.53 -28.83 -14.00
C ARG A 735 -17.81 -29.77 -12.84
N VAL A 736 -17.74 -29.24 -11.62
CA VAL A 736 -18.11 -29.96 -10.39
C VAL A 736 -19.63 -29.92 -10.23
N ASN A 737 -20.28 -31.08 -10.24
CA ASN A 737 -21.72 -31.19 -10.04
C ASN A 737 -22.02 -31.87 -8.69
N PRO A 738 -22.98 -31.37 -7.89
CA PRO A 738 -23.36 -32.02 -6.64
C PRO A 738 -24.07 -33.35 -6.90
N GLY A 739 -23.76 -34.38 -6.12
CA GLY A 739 -24.40 -35.70 -6.23
C GLY A 739 -23.55 -36.82 -5.63
N LYS A 740 -24.12 -38.02 -5.51
CA LYS A 740 -23.35 -39.21 -5.08
C LYS A 740 -22.47 -39.71 -6.25
N PRO A 741 -21.26 -40.24 -6.00
CA PRO A 741 -20.42 -40.82 -7.05
C PRO A 741 -21.19 -41.84 -7.90
N LYS A 742 -21.04 -41.83 -9.24
CA LYS A 742 -21.80 -42.64 -10.22
C LYS A 742 -23.27 -42.26 -10.41
N GLN A 743 -23.72 -41.16 -9.80
CA GLN A 743 -25.06 -40.60 -9.97
C GLN A 743 -25.03 -39.10 -10.28
N ARG A 744 -23.85 -38.55 -10.64
CA ARG A 744 -23.71 -37.11 -10.91
C ARG A 744 -24.06 -36.84 -12.36
N TYR A 745 -25.07 -36.02 -12.59
CA TYR A 745 -25.49 -35.65 -13.93
C TYR A 745 -24.92 -34.29 -14.34
N CYS A 746 -24.34 -34.19 -15.53
CA CYS A 746 -23.89 -32.93 -16.12
C CYS A 746 -24.89 -32.43 -17.17
N MET A 747 -25.67 -31.40 -16.84
CA MET A 747 -26.59 -30.78 -17.80
C MET A 747 -25.91 -30.20 -19.04
N VAL A 748 -24.61 -29.85 -18.97
CA VAL A 748 -23.88 -29.28 -20.10
C VAL A 748 -23.42 -30.33 -21.10
N CYS A 749 -23.12 -31.54 -20.62
CA CYS A 749 -22.60 -32.63 -21.45
C CYS A 749 -23.59 -33.78 -21.60
N ASP A 750 -24.78 -33.65 -21.03
CA ASP A 750 -25.86 -34.64 -21.01
C ASP A 750 -25.35 -36.06 -20.69
N ASN A 751 -24.58 -36.17 -19.60
CA ASN A 751 -23.95 -37.44 -19.22
C ASN A 751 -23.91 -37.61 -17.69
N THR A 752 -24.06 -38.84 -17.23
CA THR A 752 -23.99 -39.24 -15.81
C THR A 752 -22.65 -39.92 -15.52
N TYR A 753 -21.97 -39.52 -14.44
CA TYR A 753 -20.65 -40.02 -14.05
C TYR A 753 -20.51 -40.25 -12.54
#